data_AF-A0A940PU49-F1
#
_entry.id   AF-A0A940PU49-F1
#
_cell.length_a   1.000
_cell.length_b   1.000
_cell.length_c   1.000
_cell.angle_alpha   90.00
_cell.angle_beta   90.00
_cell.angle_gamma   90.00
#
_symmetry.space_group_name_H-M   'P 1'
#
loop_
_entity.id
_entity.type
_entity.pdbx_description
1 polymer ?
#
loop_
_entity_poly.entity_id
_entity_poly.type
_entity_poly.pdbx_seq_one_letter_code
_entity_poly.pdbx_strand_id
1 'polypeptide(L)'
;MAGFAACATIATGVALTSSPAFANEVPVPDVVPSIAQWQSVPGSLDAGEGLHVRPAENTPELTGVADILTEELQAVLPAEHAAGDPEVVLVLDPDRAELGAEGYELAVGSEVTITGATRSGVFYGTRTLVQMLMQQTVLPGGSTVDVPEYEERGVTVCACVINISPEFIDRLITEMSFLKLNTLMVELKVKIDKYPQTNTWSYYTKDDVRRLVERAEARGITVIPEINSPGHMEIWLENMPELQLTNPANGRKDEVRLDITQDAAFEFYTDLMDEYAEVFTAPYWHLGVDEYMLGSGYANYPQIRQFAEAKFGAGATENDVVAWYVNRINDYVKERGKSLRIWNDGVMADNKFVRFDTDILVEHWNQAGSSIRPSTFLKWGHQVNNVSNSLYMVRGGYGVNSRGLYDSGWTPNEFYGEKLPADTEGVIGARMSIWPDGGTPKEAENVTEERMFEPLRFVAQATWTNDRPWAGYDAFKATMNNIGRAPLWGTENRQPVAEGSFTITDAAAGNSLMATGDGNVTVGESATAFTLAHTSDGYYTIKNATGQCLDLSRTGTMRLNVPVQIGAGITTAECADTTLQKWQLRQVDGGYTIANAASQQSVVVSPGLTNVPVAYDNFGDVAAGGVIQAPHDWATTTWVLNGSASLSATTDAAGVLPGNAAEVTVTATNSTDTVIADAKVAITELPDGWTGVVTEPLPATIAAGETGTAKITLVNVKGYTGAATAKLDWQGSDGTVHASTQLATSGACSTEQLRPSGVSDVSSEQLSGEPAPNGPAAAAIDGDPATYWHTQWSPTEARYPHAIVVDLGESRDICGLWYTGRSGSNQGAANGRIAQYEVYTSATTNQVDGDWGDAVVAGNFANTATAQLTSFAPVTTRYVKLVALSEAQGNPWATIGELAVTGTPAPIPEYTAAITLDHDTAQPGDTLKVSGTGFAPGELVNLSEGDQPEGEALAAATITAQADLDGNIVADWVVAAEAAGSHTITATGAVSGAQAEATFTVAETPGGADADADGGSDAGAAADANGGSGSGNSAASQASAMASAAASANASANANGAAKGAAKGAANGAAKGAANGASKGAANGASKGNGNGSGKKAVAEPAGEAGVNDADGSADGSPVQSEEGANASGAQG
;
A
#
# COMPACT_ATOMS: atom_id res chain seq x y z
N MET A 1 82.84 -10.82 -5.63
CA MET A 1 83.61 -11.74 -6.51
C MET A 1 82.59 -12.69 -7.11
N ALA A 2 82.11 -12.43 -8.32
CA ALA A 2 82.64 -12.90 -9.61
C ALA A 2 82.16 -14.34 -9.92
N GLY A 3 81.50 -14.67 -11.04
CA GLY A 3 81.11 -13.89 -12.22
C GLY A 3 80.43 -14.78 -13.27
N PHE A 4 79.63 -14.12 -14.13
CA PHE A 4 79.35 -14.33 -15.56
C PHE A 4 79.43 -15.73 -16.21
N ALA A 5 78.40 -16.09 -16.98
CA ALA A 5 78.45 -16.01 -18.45
C ALA A 5 77.08 -16.29 -19.09
N ALA A 6 76.63 -15.33 -19.90
CA ALA A 6 75.57 -15.49 -20.89
C ALA A 6 76.13 -16.19 -22.15
N CYS A 7 75.34 -17.05 -22.78
CA CYS A 7 75.60 -17.53 -24.14
C CYS A 7 74.28 -17.52 -24.93
N ALA A 8 74.24 -16.70 -25.97
CA ALA A 8 73.15 -16.62 -26.94
C ALA A 8 73.43 -17.58 -28.10
N THR A 9 72.42 -18.34 -28.51
CA THR A 9 72.42 -19.09 -29.78
C THR A 9 71.07 -18.94 -30.49
N ILE A 10 71.08 -18.04 -31.46
CA ILE A 10 70.48 -18.12 -32.82
C ILE A 10 69.26 -19.04 -32.96
N ALA A 11 68.08 -18.42 -33.01
CA ALA A 11 66.85 -19.03 -33.48
C ALA A 11 66.83 -19.07 -35.03
N THR A 12 66.97 -20.26 -35.60
CA THR A 12 66.55 -20.55 -36.98
C THR A 12 65.04 -20.73 -37.01
N GLY A 13 64.36 -19.85 -37.74
CA GLY A 13 62.92 -19.90 -37.95
C GLY A 13 62.50 -21.21 -38.63
N VAL A 14 61.74 -22.01 -37.89
CA VAL A 14 60.83 -23.00 -38.47
C VAL A 14 59.50 -22.27 -38.58
N ALA A 15 59.02 -22.11 -39.81
CA ALA A 15 57.65 -21.68 -40.07
C ALA A 15 56.70 -22.75 -39.49
N LEU A 16 56.20 -22.49 -38.29
CA LEU A 16 55.02 -23.18 -37.78
C LEU A 16 53.85 -22.70 -38.64
N THR A 17 53.43 -23.57 -39.53
CA THR A 17 52.11 -23.52 -40.17
C THR A 17 51.08 -23.23 -39.08
N SER A 18 50.40 -22.11 -39.19
CA SER A 18 49.21 -21.81 -38.40
C SER A 18 48.26 -23.00 -38.47
N SER A 19 48.12 -23.72 -37.36
CA SER A 19 47.01 -24.65 -37.16
C SER A 19 45.71 -23.90 -37.48
N PRO A 20 44.73 -24.54 -38.14
CA PRO A 20 43.43 -23.90 -38.30
C PRO A 20 42.90 -23.58 -36.90
N ALA A 21 42.40 -22.37 -36.72
CA ALA A 21 41.69 -21.98 -35.51
C ALA A 21 40.66 -23.07 -35.18
N PHE A 22 40.78 -23.70 -34.02
CA PHE A 22 39.71 -24.54 -33.49
C PHE A 22 38.45 -23.67 -33.42
N ALA A 23 37.33 -24.21 -33.90
CA ALA A 23 36.03 -23.57 -33.83
C ALA A 23 35.78 -23.07 -32.40
N ASN A 24 35.13 -21.91 -32.25
CA ASN A 24 34.77 -21.32 -30.96
C ASN A 24 34.20 -22.39 -30.00
N GLU A 25 34.93 -22.72 -28.93
CA GLU A 25 34.41 -23.58 -27.87
C GLU A 25 33.20 -22.89 -27.22
N VAL A 26 32.12 -23.65 -27.05
CA VAL A 26 30.94 -23.20 -26.31
C VAL A 26 31.35 -23.06 -24.84
N PRO A 27 31.18 -21.89 -24.19
CA PRO A 27 31.53 -21.74 -22.78
C PRO A 27 30.58 -22.55 -21.90
N VAL A 28 31.09 -23.01 -20.74
CA VAL A 28 30.26 -23.62 -19.70
C VAL A 28 29.47 -22.50 -19.00
N PRO A 29 28.14 -22.57 -18.94
CA PRO A 29 27.35 -21.60 -18.19
C PRO A 29 27.69 -21.60 -16.70
N ASP A 30 27.51 -20.45 -16.05
CA ASP A 30 27.69 -20.36 -14.61
C ASP A 30 26.58 -21.14 -13.88
N VAL A 31 26.90 -21.70 -12.70
CA VAL A 31 25.95 -22.46 -11.87
C VAL A 31 26.14 -22.03 -10.41
N VAL A 32 25.05 -21.99 -9.65
CA VAL A 32 25.05 -21.78 -8.20
C VAL A 32 24.23 -22.90 -7.53
N PRO A 33 24.84 -23.74 -6.68
CA PRO A 33 26.26 -23.77 -6.34
C PRO A 33 27.18 -24.07 -7.54
N SER A 34 28.40 -23.54 -7.51
CA SER A 34 29.37 -23.75 -8.58
C SER A 34 29.72 -25.23 -8.72
N ILE A 35 29.73 -25.73 -9.96
CA ILE A 35 30.13 -27.11 -10.24
C ILE A 35 31.65 -27.28 -10.10
N ALA A 36 32.06 -28.48 -9.69
CA ALA A 36 33.45 -28.90 -9.74
C ALA A 36 34.02 -28.87 -11.18
N GLN A 37 35.35 -28.95 -11.30
CA GLN A 37 36.09 -28.82 -12.57
C GLN A 37 35.42 -29.56 -13.75
N TRP A 38 34.89 -28.80 -14.71
CA TRP A 38 34.29 -29.32 -15.94
C TRP A 38 35.34 -29.99 -16.82
N GLN A 39 35.13 -31.26 -17.15
CA GLN A 39 35.98 -32.04 -18.05
C GLN A 39 35.48 -31.88 -19.49
N SER A 40 36.05 -30.92 -20.22
CA SER A 40 35.64 -30.63 -21.60
C SER A 40 36.00 -31.77 -22.56
N VAL A 41 35.07 -32.12 -23.46
CA VAL A 41 35.33 -32.99 -24.62
C VAL A 41 34.86 -32.30 -25.92
N PRO A 42 35.45 -32.62 -27.08
CA PRO A 42 35.02 -32.01 -28.34
C PRO A 42 33.54 -32.30 -28.65
N GLY A 43 32.77 -31.25 -28.93
CA GLY A 43 31.36 -31.34 -29.31
C GLY A 43 30.49 -30.38 -28.52
N SER A 44 29.21 -30.37 -28.84
CA SER A 44 28.16 -29.64 -28.14
C SER A 44 26.81 -30.29 -28.43
N LEU A 45 25.84 -30.06 -27.56
CA LEU A 45 24.45 -30.47 -27.75
C LEU A 45 23.58 -29.22 -27.83
N ASP A 46 22.77 -29.10 -28.88
CA ASP A 46 21.81 -27.98 -29.02
C ASP A 46 20.42 -28.43 -28.54
N ALA A 47 19.96 -27.84 -27.44
CA ALA A 47 18.64 -28.07 -26.85
C ALA A 47 17.56 -27.14 -27.42
N GLY A 48 17.87 -26.32 -28.44
CA GLY A 48 16.98 -25.28 -28.96
C GLY A 48 15.65 -25.78 -29.54
N GLU A 49 15.59 -27.03 -30.00
CA GLU A 49 14.35 -27.68 -30.46
C GLU A 49 13.56 -28.40 -29.34
N GLY A 50 14.13 -28.48 -28.13
CA GLY A 50 13.56 -29.21 -26.99
C GLY A 50 14.51 -30.30 -26.46
N LEU A 51 14.15 -30.88 -25.31
CA LEU A 51 14.85 -32.03 -24.71
C LEU A 51 13.84 -33.07 -24.23
N HIS A 52 13.92 -34.31 -24.68
CA HIS A 52 13.05 -35.36 -24.19
C HIS A 52 13.64 -36.01 -22.92
N VAL A 53 12.96 -35.84 -21.78
CA VAL A 53 13.40 -36.41 -20.51
C VAL A 53 12.84 -37.82 -20.33
N ARG A 54 13.71 -38.79 -20.02
CA ARG A 54 13.27 -40.13 -19.63
C ARG A 54 14.13 -40.72 -18.50
N PRO A 55 13.52 -41.47 -17.57
CA PRO A 55 14.27 -42.37 -16.71
C PRO A 55 14.98 -43.46 -17.51
N ALA A 56 16.08 -43.98 -16.96
CA ALA A 56 16.69 -45.23 -17.40
C ALA A 56 15.71 -46.41 -17.21
N GLU A 57 15.97 -47.53 -17.88
CA GLU A 57 15.14 -48.71 -17.73
C GLU A 57 15.15 -49.22 -16.28
N ASN A 58 13.98 -49.61 -15.76
CA ASN A 58 13.77 -50.16 -14.41
C ASN A 58 14.05 -49.20 -13.24
N THR A 59 13.92 -47.87 -13.43
CA THR A 59 14.02 -46.87 -12.35
C THR A 59 12.72 -46.06 -12.16
N PRO A 60 11.60 -46.69 -11.76
CA PRO A 60 10.31 -45.99 -11.60
C PRO A 60 10.35 -44.86 -10.55
N GLU A 61 11.27 -44.91 -9.59
CA GLU A 61 11.47 -43.90 -8.54
C GLU A 61 11.89 -42.53 -9.11
N LEU A 62 12.43 -42.50 -10.34
CA LEU A 62 12.83 -41.28 -11.03
C LEU A 62 11.71 -40.65 -11.86
N THR A 63 10.53 -41.26 -11.96
CA THR A 63 9.41 -40.73 -12.75
C THR A 63 9.04 -39.32 -12.31
N GLY A 64 8.85 -39.09 -11.01
CA GLY A 64 8.55 -37.75 -10.50
C GLY A 64 9.69 -36.74 -10.70
N VAL A 65 10.94 -37.19 -10.79
CA VAL A 65 12.07 -36.30 -11.13
C VAL A 65 12.01 -35.91 -12.61
N ALA A 66 11.69 -36.86 -13.49
CA ALA A 66 11.49 -36.61 -14.91
C ALA A 66 10.32 -35.66 -15.17
N ASP A 67 9.20 -35.83 -14.46
CA ASP A 67 8.03 -34.96 -14.57
C ASP A 67 8.35 -33.51 -14.19
N ILE A 68 9.00 -33.30 -13.04
CA ILE A 68 9.42 -31.97 -12.59
C ILE A 68 10.39 -31.33 -13.60
N LEU A 69 11.40 -32.08 -14.05
CA LEU A 69 12.36 -31.55 -15.03
C LEU A 69 11.66 -31.20 -16.35
N THR A 70 10.71 -32.02 -16.81
CA THR A 70 9.97 -31.76 -18.05
C THR A 70 9.17 -30.46 -17.93
N GLU A 71 8.45 -30.26 -16.83
CA GLU A 71 7.66 -29.04 -16.59
C GLU A 71 8.54 -27.78 -16.58
N GLU A 72 9.70 -27.85 -15.95
CA GLU A 72 10.64 -26.72 -15.89
C GLU A 72 11.33 -26.47 -17.23
N LEU A 73 11.67 -27.51 -17.99
CA LEU A 73 12.24 -27.37 -19.33
C LEU A 73 11.26 -26.69 -20.29
N GLN A 74 9.96 -26.97 -20.18
CA GLN A 74 8.91 -26.27 -20.93
C GLN A 74 8.83 -24.80 -20.59
N ALA A 75 9.19 -24.41 -19.37
CA ALA A 75 9.21 -23.00 -18.95
C ALA A 75 10.47 -22.24 -19.41
N VAL A 76 11.59 -22.93 -19.68
CA VAL A 76 12.88 -22.29 -20.03
C VAL A 76 13.29 -22.45 -21.49
N LEU A 77 12.74 -23.44 -22.22
CA LEU A 77 13.04 -23.66 -23.65
C LEU A 77 11.91 -23.12 -24.55
N PRO A 78 12.24 -22.59 -25.75
CA PRO A 78 11.30 -21.86 -26.60
C PRO A 78 10.34 -22.73 -27.45
N ALA A 79 10.43 -24.06 -27.44
CA ALA A 79 9.67 -24.96 -28.31
C ALA A 79 9.00 -26.14 -27.55
N GLU A 80 7.84 -26.58 -28.05
CA GLU A 80 7.21 -27.84 -27.63
C GLU A 80 8.01 -29.04 -28.15
N HIS A 81 8.19 -30.07 -27.31
CA HIS A 81 8.95 -31.27 -27.63
C HIS A 81 8.52 -31.94 -28.94
N ALA A 82 9.46 -32.20 -29.84
CA ALA A 82 9.22 -32.93 -31.08
C ALA A 82 9.77 -34.37 -31.01
N ALA A 83 9.19 -35.26 -31.83
CA ALA A 83 9.74 -36.61 -31.98
C ALA A 83 11.10 -36.56 -32.70
N GLY A 84 12.19 -36.82 -31.98
CA GLY A 84 13.56 -36.75 -32.48
C GLY A 84 14.49 -35.81 -31.71
N ASP A 85 13.99 -35.10 -30.70
CA ASP A 85 14.77 -34.23 -29.81
C ASP A 85 15.92 -35.00 -29.13
N PRO A 86 17.04 -34.33 -28.79
CA PRO A 86 18.08 -34.92 -27.95
C PRO A 86 17.50 -35.39 -26.60
N GLU A 87 18.03 -36.49 -26.07
CA GLU A 87 17.52 -37.09 -24.83
C GLU A 87 18.24 -36.56 -23.58
N VAL A 88 17.48 -36.46 -22.49
CA VAL A 88 18.01 -36.41 -21.13
C VAL A 88 17.69 -37.73 -20.44
N VAL A 89 18.72 -38.50 -20.10
CA VAL A 89 18.58 -39.81 -19.46
C VAL A 89 18.93 -39.71 -17.98
N LEU A 90 17.95 -39.99 -17.12
CA LEU A 90 18.12 -40.01 -15.68
C LEU A 90 18.49 -41.41 -15.19
N VAL A 91 19.66 -41.56 -14.56
CA VAL A 91 20.24 -42.84 -14.17
C VAL A 91 20.39 -42.92 -12.65
N LEU A 92 19.75 -43.91 -12.04
CA LEU A 92 19.97 -44.28 -10.64
C LEU A 92 20.96 -45.45 -10.60
N ASP A 93 22.17 -45.20 -10.08
CA ASP A 93 23.22 -46.20 -9.97
C ASP A 93 23.79 -46.26 -8.54
N PRO A 94 23.19 -47.10 -7.66
CA PRO A 94 23.62 -47.24 -6.27
C PRO A 94 25.07 -47.72 -6.08
N ASP A 95 25.71 -48.27 -7.12
CA ASP A 95 27.10 -48.74 -7.04
C ASP A 95 28.12 -47.58 -7.13
N ARG A 96 27.67 -46.36 -7.51
CA ARG A 96 28.45 -45.12 -7.55
C ARG A 96 28.64 -44.50 -6.17
N ALA A 97 29.22 -45.26 -5.24
CA ALA A 97 29.35 -44.87 -3.83
C ALA A 97 30.12 -43.55 -3.61
N GLU A 98 30.98 -43.14 -4.55
CA GLU A 98 31.69 -41.86 -4.50
C GLU A 98 30.79 -40.63 -4.64
N LEU A 99 29.56 -40.80 -5.15
CA LEU A 99 28.56 -39.73 -5.24
C LEU A 99 27.85 -39.48 -3.90
N GLY A 100 27.99 -40.38 -2.92
CA GLY A 100 27.34 -40.25 -1.62
C GLY A 100 25.82 -40.18 -1.72
N ALA A 101 25.19 -39.48 -0.76
CA ALA A 101 23.73 -39.39 -0.67
C ALA A 101 23.11 -38.39 -1.66
N GLU A 102 23.87 -37.42 -2.15
CA GLU A 102 23.33 -36.24 -2.85
C GLU A 102 24.17 -35.80 -4.06
N GLY A 103 25.34 -36.39 -4.28
CA GLY A 103 26.17 -36.07 -5.43
C GLY A 103 25.65 -36.68 -6.73
N TYR A 104 26.17 -36.16 -7.84
CA TYR A 104 25.79 -36.60 -9.18
C TYR A 104 26.94 -36.45 -10.17
N GLU A 105 26.82 -37.19 -11.28
CA GLU A 105 27.58 -36.95 -12.50
C GLU A 105 26.62 -36.40 -13.57
N LEU A 106 26.98 -35.25 -14.15
CA LEU A 106 26.32 -34.69 -15.33
C LEU A 106 27.27 -34.85 -16.52
N ALA A 107 26.82 -35.52 -17.57
CA ALA A 107 27.58 -35.69 -18.81
C ALA A 107 26.78 -35.20 -20.02
N VAL A 108 27.42 -34.41 -20.88
CA VAL A 108 26.86 -33.87 -22.13
C VAL A 108 27.64 -34.45 -23.29
N GLY A 109 26.98 -35.32 -24.06
CA GLY A 109 27.50 -35.94 -25.29
C GLY A 109 26.50 -35.77 -26.44
N SER A 110 26.16 -36.87 -27.12
CA SER A 110 25.03 -36.89 -28.07
C SER A 110 23.65 -36.84 -27.37
N GLU A 111 23.64 -37.16 -26.08
CA GLU A 111 22.54 -37.02 -25.14
C GLU A 111 23.10 -36.41 -23.84
N VAL A 112 22.22 -35.95 -22.95
CA VAL A 112 22.59 -35.57 -21.59
C VAL A 112 22.30 -36.75 -20.65
N THR A 113 23.29 -37.18 -19.87
CA THR A 113 23.10 -38.20 -18.84
C THR A 113 23.30 -37.59 -17.46
N ILE A 114 22.37 -37.86 -16.55
CA ILE A 114 22.47 -37.46 -15.14
C ILE A 114 22.45 -38.72 -14.29
N THR A 115 23.58 -39.03 -13.64
CA THR A 115 23.74 -40.22 -12.80
C THR A 115 23.85 -39.83 -11.33
N GLY A 116 23.07 -40.47 -10.47
CA GLY A 116 23.18 -40.32 -9.02
C GLY A 116 23.11 -41.68 -8.32
N ALA A 117 23.74 -41.82 -7.16
CA ALA A 117 23.61 -43.01 -6.33
C ALA A 117 22.25 -43.10 -5.60
N THR A 118 21.56 -41.97 -5.49
CA THR A 118 20.24 -41.83 -4.89
C THR A 118 19.33 -41.00 -5.80
N ARG A 119 18.02 -41.02 -5.52
CA ARG A 119 17.04 -40.13 -6.15
C ARG A 119 17.42 -38.64 -6.00
N SER A 120 17.91 -38.24 -4.83
CA SER A 120 18.29 -36.85 -4.55
C SER A 120 19.49 -36.41 -5.38
N GLY A 121 20.49 -37.28 -5.56
CA GLY A 121 21.62 -37.01 -6.46
C GLY A 121 21.17 -36.75 -7.89
N VAL A 122 20.33 -37.66 -8.44
CA VAL A 122 19.75 -37.46 -9.78
C VAL A 122 18.99 -36.15 -9.87
N PHE A 123 18.13 -35.85 -8.89
CA PHE A 123 17.37 -34.61 -8.84
C PHE A 123 18.29 -33.36 -8.83
N TYR A 124 19.36 -33.34 -8.03
CA TYR A 124 20.29 -32.20 -8.02
C TYR A 124 21.07 -32.01 -9.31
N GLY A 125 21.40 -33.09 -10.02
CA GLY A 125 21.97 -32.98 -11.37
C GLY A 125 21.02 -32.29 -12.35
N THR A 126 19.71 -32.50 -12.22
CA THR A 126 18.72 -31.78 -13.05
C THR A 126 18.73 -30.28 -12.78
N ARG A 127 18.99 -29.84 -11.54
CA ARG A 127 19.04 -28.41 -11.19
C ARG A 127 20.16 -27.70 -11.93
N THR A 128 21.33 -28.35 -12.01
CA THR A 128 22.49 -27.86 -12.78
C THR A 128 22.17 -27.73 -14.26
N LEU A 129 21.54 -28.74 -14.85
CA LEU A 129 21.11 -28.69 -16.25
C LEU A 129 20.15 -27.52 -16.52
N VAL A 130 19.14 -27.33 -15.68
CA VAL A 130 18.18 -26.22 -15.81
C VAL A 130 18.90 -24.87 -15.72
N GLN A 131 19.78 -24.67 -14.74
CA GLN A 131 20.56 -23.43 -14.62
C GLN A 131 21.42 -23.13 -15.85
N MET A 132 22.02 -24.16 -16.45
CA MET A 132 22.79 -24.01 -17.68
C MET A 132 21.91 -23.58 -18.86
N LEU A 133 20.73 -24.18 -19.00
CA LEU A 133 19.79 -23.91 -20.10
C LEU A 133 19.08 -22.56 -19.99
N MET A 134 18.95 -22.00 -18.79
CA MET A 134 18.44 -20.63 -18.59
C MET A 134 19.35 -19.54 -19.19
N GLN A 135 20.62 -19.87 -19.47
CA GLN A 135 21.61 -18.92 -20.00
C GLN A 135 21.89 -19.14 -21.48
N GLN A 136 21.85 -20.38 -21.97
CA GLN A 136 22.07 -20.72 -23.38
C GLN A 136 21.48 -22.09 -23.72
N THR A 137 21.06 -22.28 -24.98
CA THR A 137 20.49 -23.56 -25.44
C THR A 137 21.54 -24.55 -25.95
N VAL A 138 22.76 -24.08 -26.26
CA VAL A 138 23.86 -24.94 -26.71
C VAL A 138 24.72 -25.30 -25.50
N LEU A 139 24.72 -26.58 -25.12
CA LEU A 139 25.51 -27.11 -24.01
C LEU A 139 26.88 -27.58 -24.53
N PRO A 140 28.00 -27.23 -23.86
CA PRO A 140 29.32 -27.73 -24.25
C PRO A 140 29.43 -29.24 -24.00
N GLY A 141 30.16 -29.95 -24.85
CA GLY A 141 30.51 -31.34 -24.61
C GLY A 141 31.43 -31.49 -23.39
N GLY A 142 31.11 -32.39 -22.49
CA GLY A 142 31.94 -32.65 -21.30
C GLY A 142 31.19 -33.33 -20.17
N SER A 143 31.83 -33.41 -19.01
CA SER A 143 31.19 -33.91 -17.79
C SER A 143 31.71 -33.24 -16.53
N THR A 144 30.95 -33.37 -15.45
CA THR A 144 31.37 -33.01 -14.09
C THR A 144 30.81 -34.01 -13.08
N VAL A 145 31.57 -34.24 -12.01
CA VAL A 145 31.12 -34.96 -10.81
C VAL A 145 31.06 -33.94 -9.68
N ASP A 146 29.89 -33.78 -9.09
CA ASP A 146 29.61 -32.71 -8.13
C ASP A 146 28.95 -33.29 -6.88
N VAL A 147 29.54 -33.02 -5.71
CA VAL A 147 29.18 -33.63 -4.42
C VAL A 147 29.22 -32.54 -3.35
N PRO A 148 28.20 -32.42 -2.47
CA PRO A 148 28.20 -31.40 -1.43
C PRO A 148 29.28 -31.66 -0.35
N GLU A 149 29.89 -30.59 0.13
CA GLU A 149 30.85 -30.61 1.25
C GLU A 149 30.17 -30.87 2.61
N TYR A 150 28.93 -30.38 2.78
CA TYR A 150 28.16 -30.51 4.01
C TYR A 150 26.82 -31.23 3.79
N GLU A 151 26.43 -32.04 4.77
CA GLU A 151 25.21 -32.85 4.75
C GLU A 151 23.95 -31.98 4.86
N GLU A 152 23.96 -30.90 5.64
CA GLU A 152 22.78 -30.06 5.86
C GLU A 152 22.95 -28.62 5.36
N ARG A 153 21.99 -28.19 4.55
CA ARG A 153 22.04 -26.91 3.84
C ARG A 153 20.63 -26.37 3.74
N GLY A 154 20.35 -25.19 4.29
CA GLY A 154 18.94 -24.87 4.42
C GLY A 154 18.54 -23.55 5.01
N VAL A 155 17.28 -23.54 5.42
CA VAL A 155 16.56 -22.39 5.93
C VAL A 155 15.74 -22.80 7.16
N THR A 156 15.79 -21.99 8.20
CA THR A 156 14.82 -21.96 9.30
C THR A 156 13.77 -20.90 8.98
N VAL A 157 12.49 -21.27 9.05
CA VAL A 157 11.35 -20.35 8.94
C VAL A 157 10.54 -20.42 10.21
N CYS A 158 10.51 -19.32 10.96
CA CYS A 158 9.57 -19.16 12.06
C CYS A 158 8.23 -18.69 11.50
N ALA A 159 7.34 -19.66 11.21
CA ALA A 159 5.92 -19.44 10.99
C ALA A 159 5.14 -19.56 12.32
N CYS A 160 5.80 -19.02 13.35
CA CYS A 160 5.45 -19.05 14.74
C CYS A 160 4.68 -17.77 15.08
N VAL A 161 3.64 -17.89 15.92
CA VAL A 161 2.83 -16.78 16.41
C VAL A 161 1.98 -16.08 15.32
N ILE A 162 2.60 -15.54 14.27
CA ILE A 162 1.98 -15.08 13.03
C ILE A 162 2.05 -16.15 11.95
N ASN A 163 1.23 -16.00 10.89
CA ASN A 163 1.18 -16.96 9.81
C ASN A 163 2.08 -16.52 8.64
N ILE A 164 2.69 -17.51 8.00
CA ILE A 164 3.39 -17.37 6.73
C ILE A 164 2.52 -18.09 5.72
N SER A 165 2.22 -17.47 4.59
CA SER A 165 1.31 -18.12 3.66
C SER A 165 1.89 -19.44 3.13
N PRO A 166 1.07 -20.49 2.93
CA PRO A 166 1.53 -21.71 2.27
C PRO A 166 2.18 -21.42 0.91
N GLU A 167 1.70 -20.41 0.19
CA GLU A 167 2.27 -20.02 -1.10
C GLU A 167 3.70 -19.49 -0.98
N PHE A 168 4.01 -18.71 0.07
CA PHE A 168 5.39 -18.30 0.37
C PHE A 168 6.29 -19.52 0.62
N ILE A 169 5.83 -20.49 1.42
CA ILE A 169 6.65 -21.67 1.75
C ILE A 169 6.86 -22.55 0.51
N ASP A 170 5.85 -22.68 -0.34
CA ASP A 170 5.94 -23.41 -1.60
C ASP A 170 6.93 -22.81 -2.59
N ARG A 171 6.96 -21.47 -2.70
CA ARG A 171 7.95 -20.75 -3.50
C ARG A 171 9.35 -20.85 -2.89
N LEU A 172 9.47 -20.83 -1.56
CA LEU A 172 10.73 -21.08 -0.89
C LEU A 172 11.26 -22.51 -1.16
N ILE A 173 10.41 -23.54 -1.06
CA ILE A 173 10.75 -24.94 -1.40
C ILE A 173 11.25 -25.04 -2.85
N THR A 174 10.56 -24.36 -3.76
CA THR A 174 10.93 -24.33 -5.18
C THR A 174 12.34 -23.72 -5.37
N GLU A 175 12.59 -22.57 -4.77
CA GLU A 175 13.90 -21.88 -4.81
C GLU A 175 15.01 -22.67 -4.11
N MET A 176 14.73 -23.25 -2.93
CA MET A 176 15.68 -24.08 -2.18
C MET A 176 16.12 -25.28 -3.00
N SER A 177 15.18 -25.97 -3.64
CA SER A 177 15.47 -27.14 -4.47
C SER A 177 16.32 -26.79 -5.69
N PHE A 178 16.07 -25.64 -6.31
CA PHE A 178 16.85 -25.11 -7.42
C PHE A 178 18.30 -24.81 -7.03
N LEU A 179 18.51 -24.40 -5.78
CA LEU A 179 19.82 -24.11 -5.19
C LEU A 179 20.44 -25.29 -4.43
N LYS A 180 19.84 -26.48 -4.52
CA LYS A 180 20.31 -27.71 -3.84
C LYS A 180 20.39 -27.60 -2.31
N LEU A 181 19.57 -26.72 -1.72
CA LEU A 181 19.32 -26.63 -0.27
C LEU A 181 18.30 -27.73 0.11
N ASN A 182 18.60 -28.51 1.14
CA ASN A 182 17.92 -29.78 1.42
C ASN A 182 17.17 -29.81 2.75
N THR A 183 17.28 -28.79 3.59
CA THR A 183 16.69 -28.78 4.93
C THR A 183 15.86 -27.53 5.14
N LEU A 184 14.55 -27.70 5.34
CA LEU A 184 13.64 -26.64 5.76
C LEU A 184 13.21 -26.94 7.20
N MET A 185 13.68 -26.16 8.16
CA MET A 185 13.21 -26.26 9.53
C MET A 185 12.09 -25.23 9.74
N VAL A 186 10.94 -25.68 10.24
CA VAL A 186 9.73 -24.85 10.41
C VAL A 186 9.25 -24.90 11.84
N GLU A 187 9.31 -23.75 12.52
CA GLU A 187 8.53 -23.55 13.74
C GLU A 187 7.15 -23.07 13.32
N LEU A 188 6.14 -23.94 13.48
CA LEU A 188 4.76 -23.65 13.10
C LEU A 188 3.79 -24.37 14.04
N LYS A 189 2.54 -23.92 14.08
CA LYS A 189 1.46 -24.59 14.81
C LYS A 189 0.64 -25.46 13.86
N VAL A 190 0.68 -26.79 14.00
CA VAL A 190 -0.34 -27.68 13.41
C VAL A 190 -1.61 -27.59 14.25
N LYS A 191 -2.78 -27.56 13.61
CA LYS A 191 -4.08 -27.63 14.28
C LYS A 191 -4.22 -28.97 15.02
N ILE A 192 -4.48 -28.90 16.32
CA ILE A 192 -4.50 -30.04 17.26
C ILE A 192 -5.93 -30.44 17.60
N ASP A 193 -6.25 -31.72 17.45
CA ASP A 193 -7.58 -32.27 17.75
C ASP A 193 -7.77 -32.53 19.25
N LYS A 194 -6.71 -32.96 19.95
CA LYS A 194 -6.76 -33.32 21.38
C LYS A 194 -6.93 -32.12 22.31
N TYR A 195 -6.39 -30.96 21.92
CA TYR A 195 -6.40 -29.72 22.68
C TYR A 195 -6.98 -28.56 21.84
N PRO A 196 -8.27 -28.61 21.47
CA PRO A 196 -8.84 -27.64 20.54
C PRO A 196 -8.77 -26.18 21.02
N GLN A 197 -8.64 -25.94 22.33
CA GLN A 197 -8.44 -24.63 22.92
C GLN A 197 -7.09 -23.98 22.56
N THR A 198 -6.10 -24.74 22.08
CA THR A 198 -4.81 -24.20 21.62
C THR A 198 -4.82 -23.78 20.15
N ASN A 199 -5.90 -24.08 19.41
CA ASN A 199 -6.08 -23.74 18.00
C ASN A 199 -6.42 -22.25 17.77
N THR A 200 -5.82 -21.36 18.56
CA THR A 200 -5.74 -19.94 18.25
C THR A 200 -4.76 -19.74 17.09
N TRP A 201 -5.09 -18.77 16.23
CA TRP A 201 -4.26 -18.42 15.07
C TRP A 201 -2.92 -17.80 15.50
N SER A 202 -1.79 -18.01 14.81
CA SER A 202 -1.57 -18.79 13.58
C SER A 202 -1.66 -20.31 13.77
N TYR A 203 -2.18 -21.04 12.78
CA TYR A 203 -2.01 -22.48 12.64
C TYR A 203 -2.10 -22.93 11.16
N TYR A 204 -1.69 -24.17 10.90
CA TYR A 204 -1.85 -24.88 9.64
C TYR A 204 -2.71 -26.12 9.86
N THR A 205 -3.61 -26.43 8.93
CA THR A 205 -4.35 -27.68 8.99
C THR A 205 -3.41 -28.85 8.69
N LYS A 206 -3.79 -30.07 9.11
CA LYS A 206 -3.06 -31.29 8.77
C LYS A 206 -2.95 -31.47 7.24
N ASP A 207 -3.94 -31.01 6.47
CA ASP A 207 -3.93 -31.06 5.01
C ASP A 207 -2.93 -30.07 4.40
N ASP A 208 -2.81 -28.85 4.95
CA ASP A 208 -1.82 -27.86 4.50
C ASP A 208 -0.39 -28.41 4.67
N VAL A 209 -0.12 -28.97 5.85
CA VAL A 209 1.21 -29.51 6.17
C VAL A 209 1.54 -30.74 5.34
N ARG A 210 0.58 -31.65 5.11
CA ARG A 210 0.80 -32.81 4.23
C ARG A 210 1.21 -32.38 2.82
N ARG A 211 0.51 -31.41 2.23
CA ARG A 211 0.85 -30.89 0.89
C ARG A 211 2.25 -30.26 0.86
N LEU A 212 2.58 -29.46 1.87
CA LEU A 212 3.89 -28.82 2.01
C LEU A 212 5.00 -29.87 2.10
N VAL A 213 4.85 -30.88 2.97
CA VAL A 213 5.82 -31.96 3.16
C VAL A 213 5.98 -32.79 1.89
N GLU A 214 4.88 -33.22 1.27
CA GLU A 214 4.91 -33.99 0.01
C GLU A 214 5.63 -33.21 -1.11
N ARG A 215 5.36 -31.89 -1.24
CA ARG A 215 6.01 -31.03 -2.23
C ARG A 215 7.51 -30.88 -1.98
N ALA A 216 7.91 -30.73 -0.72
CA ALA A 216 9.30 -30.64 -0.30
C ALA A 216 10.07 -31.95 -0.58
N GLU A 217 9.52 -33.09 -0.16
CA GLU A 217 10.14 -34.41 -0.37
C GLU A 217 10.31 -34.75 -1.85
N ALA A 218 9.29 -34.43 -2.68
CA ALA A 218 9.38 -34.60 -4.12
C ALA A 218 10.58 -33.86 -4.72
N ARG A 219 11.03 -32.77 -4.08
CA ARG A 219 12.13 -31.90 -4.46
C ARG A 219 13.41 -32.08 -3.62
N GLY A 220 13.51 -33.18 -2.87
CA GLY A 220 14.72 -33.52 -2.11
C GLY A 220 14.92 -32.70 -0.83
N ILE A 221 13.86 -32.06 -0.31
CA ILE A 221 13.91 -31.24 0.89
C ILE A 221 13.27 -31.98 2.06
N THR A 222 13.98 -32.06 3.18
CA THR A 222 13.47 -32.54 4.46
C THR A 222 12.86 -31.39 5.25
N VAL A 223 11.60 -31.54 5.67
CA VAL A 223 10.89 -30.53 6.47
C VAL A 223 10.88 -30.93 7.95
N ILE A 224 11.70 -30.27 8.76
CA ILE A 224 11.85 -30.57 10.19
C ILE A 224 10.89 -29.68 11.00
N PRO A 225 9.92 -30.26 11.74
CA PRO A 225 9.06 -29.46 12.61
C PRO A 225 9.76 -29.04 13.90
N GLU A 226 9.40 -27.86 14.39
CA GLU A 226 9.64 -27.41 15.75
C GLU A 226 8.34 -27.08 16.48
N ILE A 227 8.25 -27.56 17.71
CA ILE A 227 7.46 -26.93 18.76
C ILE A 227 8.44 -26.56 19.85
N ASN A 228 8.70 -25.27 20.03
CA ASN A 228 9.65 -24.81 21.01
C ASN A 228 9.17 -25.17 22.43
N SER A 229 10.07 -25.71 23.25
CA SER A 229 9.82 -26.04 24.65
C SER A 229 11.13 -26.16 25.43
N PRO A 230 11.19 -25.70 26.70
CA PRO A 230 10.07 -25.23 27.52
C PRO A 230 9.85 -23.71 27.53
N GLY A 231 10.64 -22.95 26.78
CA GLY A 231 10.41 -21.52 26.50
C GLY A 231 9.49 -21.30 25.30
N HIS A 232 9.14 -20.03 25.03
CA HIS A 232 8.36 -19.60 23.86
C HIS A 232 7.07 -20.39 23.61
N MET A 233 6.41 -20.82 24.69
CA MET A 233 5.21 -21.65 24.62
C MET A 233 3.90 -20.85 24.73
N GLU A 234 3.92 -19.52 24.68
CA GLU A 234 2.75 -18.67 24.94
C GLU A 234 1.54 -19.00 24.07
N ILE A 235 1.75 -19.30 22.79
CA ILE A 235 0.67 -19.66 21.86
C ILE A 235 0.07 -21.04 22.14
N TRP A 236 0.74 -21.88 22.93
CA TRP A 236 0.26 -23.19 23.37
C TRP A 236 -0.35 -23.15 24.76
N LEU A 237 0.15 -22.24 25.62
CA LEU A 237 -0.18 -22.20 27.04
C LEU A 237 -1.17 -21.11 27.43
N GLU A 238 -1.47 -20.13 26.57
CA GLU A 238 -2.41 -19.03 26.84
C GLU A 238 -3.78 -19.50 27.36
N ASN A 239 -4.23 -20.69 26.92
CA ASN A 239 -5.46 -21.35 27.36
C ASN A 239 -5.23 -22.58 28.26
N MET A 240 -4.00 -22.81 28.70
CA MET A 240 -3.58 -23.93 29.55
C MET A 240 -2.83 -23.45 30.81
N PRO A 241 -3.42 -22.54 31.63
CA PRO A 241 -2.72 -21.95 32.77
C PRO A 241 -2.24 -22.99 33.79
N GLU A 242 -2.87 -24.17 33.88
CA GLU A 242 -2.43 -25.27 34.74
C GLU A 242 -1.06 -25.86 34.38
N LEU A 243 -0.60 -25.68 33.13
CA LEU A 243 0.69 -26.16 32.64
C LEU A 243 1.80 -25.09 32.73
N GLN A 244 1.46 -23.85 33.08
CA GLN A 244 2.40 -22.73 33.14
C GLN A 244 3.23 -22.73 34.43
N LEU A 245 4.49 -22.30 34.34
CA LEU A 245 5.28 -21.97 35.52
C LEU A 245 4.60 -20.88 36.34
N THR A 246 4.49 -21.11 37.64
CA THR A 246 3.88 -20.16 38.58
C THR A 246 4.95 -19.49 39.45
N ASN A 247 4.98 -18.16 39.50
CA ASN A 247 5.78 -17.44 40.48
C ASN A 247 5.07 -17.45 41.85
N PRO A 248 5.60 -18.15 42.87
CA PRO A 248 4.91 -18.28 44.15
C PRO A 248 4.88 -16.98 44.96
N ALA A 249 5.70 -15.98 44.63
CA ALA A 249 5.72 -14.71 45.35
C ALA A 249 4.49 -13.83 45.07
N ASN A 250 3.87 -13.99 43.89
CA ASN A 250 2.72 -13.18 43.45
C ASN A 250 1.58 -14.01 42.84
N GLY A 251 1.75 -15.33 42.69
CA GLY A 251 0.78 -16.23 42.07
C GLY A 251 0.66 -16.08 40.55
N ARG A 252 1.52 -15.27 39.92
CA ARG A 252 1.48 -15.04 38.47
C ARG A 252 1.94 -16.29 37.73
N LYS A 253 1.09 -16.76 36.83
CA LYS A 253 1.41 -17.82 35.87
C LYS A 253 2.04 -17.21 34.62
N ASP A 254 2.98 -17.91 34.03
CA ASP A 254 3.83 -17.41 32.94
C ASP A 254 3.57 -18.22 31.67
N GLU A 255 2.80 -17.66 30.73
CA GLU A 255 2.38 -18.36 29.51
C GLU A 255 3.55 -18.72 28.60
N VAL A 256 4.66 -18.01 28.66
CA VAL A 256 5.86 -18.30 27.85
C VAL A 256 6.52 -19.61 28.28
N ARG A 257 6.22 -20.11 29.49
CA ARG A 257 7.02 -21.12 30.19
C ARG A 257 6.22 -22.34 30.62
N LEU A 258 6.56 -23.49 30.04
CA LEU A 258 6.01 -24.78 30.46
C LEU A 258 6.60 -25.24 31.79
N ASP A 259 5.76 -25.66 32.74
CA ASP A 259 6.21 -26.23 34.01
C ASP A 259 6.68 -27.69 33.83
N ILE A 260 7.93 -27.84 33.40
CA ILE A 260 8.58 -29.13 33.18
C ILE A 260 8.75 -29.99 34.45
N THR A 261 8.39 -29.49 35.63
CA THR A 261 8.40 -30.30 36.86
C THR A 261 7.17 -31.20 37.00
N GLN A 262 6.17 -31.03 36.12
CA GLN A 262 4.90 -31.76 36.15
C GLN A 262 4.83 -32.80 35.03
N ASP A 263 4.32 -34.01 35.35
CA ASP A 263 4.12 -35.04 34.32
C ASP A 263 3.06 -34.64 33.28
N ALA A 264 2.03 -33.87 33.68
CA ALA A 264 1.03 -33.34 32.76
C ALA A 264 1.61 -32.44 31.66
N ALA A 265 2.71 -31.73 31.95
CA ALA A 265 3.41 -30.92 30.95
C ALA A 265 4.14 -31.79 29.91
N PHE A 266 4.73 -32.90 30.35
CA PHE A 266 5.34 -33.88 29.44
C PHE A 266 4.28 -34.59 28.59
N GLU A 267 3.18 -35.01 29.19
CA GLU A 267 2.04 -35.62 28.47
C GLU A 267 1.48 -34.65 27.41
N PHE A 268 1.21 -33.41 27.80
CA PHE A 268 0.75 -32.37 26.87
C PHE A 268 1.70 -32.22 25.68
N TYR A 269 3.00 -31.99 25.91
CA TYR A 269 3.95 -31.77 24.82
C TYR A 269 4.07 -33.00 23.91
N THR A 270 4.16 -34.20 24.49
CA THR A 270 4.26 -35.45 23.72
C THR A 270 3.00 -35.77 22.92
N ASP A 271 1.83 -35.40 23.42
CA ASP A 271 0.59 -35.47 22.66
C ASP A 271 0.58 -34.54 21.44
N LEU A 272 1.14 -33.32 21.54
CA LEU A 272 1.32 -32.45 20.37
C LEU A 272 2.25 -33.11 19.34
N MET A 273 3.35 -33.72 19.79
CA MET A 273 4.30 -34.41 18.93
C MET A 273 3.64 -35.56 18.15
N ASP A 274 2.78 -36.34 18.83
CA ASP A 274 2.06 -37.45 18.20
C ASP A 274 1.14 -36.96 17.07
N GLU A 275 0.45 -35.82 17.24
CA GLU A 275 -0.37 -35.24 16.17
C GLU A 275 0.46 -34.64 15.03
N TYR A 276 1.65 -34.09 15.31
CA TYR A 276 2.57 -33.62 14.26
C TYR A 276 3.12 -34.79 13.44
N ALA A 277 3.38 -35.93 14.08
CA ALA A 277 3.89 -37.13 13.42
C ALA A 277 2.90 -37.72 12.39
N GLU A 278 1.63 -37.32 12.42
CA GLU A 278 0.65 -37.68 11.39
C GLU A 278 0.92 -37.02 10.03
N VAL A 279 1.64 -35.89 10.02
CA VAL A 279 1.83 -35.05 8.84
C VAL A 279 3.29 -34.73 8.51
N PHE A 280 4.21 -34.87 9.48
CA PHE A 280 5.65 -34.72 9.27
C PHE A 280 6.37 -36.07 9.20
N THR A 281 7.03 -36.29 8.08
CA THR A 281 7.79 -37.51 7.77
C THR A 281 9.26 -37.44 8.16
N ALA A 282 9.80 -36.25 8.45
CA ALA A 282 11.22 -36.07 8.73
C ALA A 282 11.72 -37.01 9.84
N PRO A 283 12.95 -37.54 9.72
CA PRO A 283 13.57 -38.39 10.74
C PRO A 283 14.07 -37.59 11.96
N TYR A 284 13.67 -36.32 12.08
CA TYR A 284 14.11 -35.40 13.10
C TYR A 284 12.93 -34.74 13.82
N TRP A 285 13.16 -34.36 15.06
CA TRP A 285 12.29 -33.47 15.84
C TRP A 285 13.14 -32.34 16.41
N HIS A 286 12.72 -31.09 16.24
CA HIS A 286 13.35 -29.95 16.87
C HIS A 286 12.55 -29.53 18.11
N LEU A 287 13.19 -29.54 19.28
CA LEU A 287 12.57 -29.22 20.56
C LEU A 287 12.68 -27.72 20.91
N GLY A 288 13.48 -26.97 20.18
CA GLY A 288 13.80 -25.58 20.54
C GLY A 288 14.77 -25.56 21.71
N VAL A 289 14.27 -25.29 22.93
CA VAL A 289 14.98 -25.16 24.23
C VAL A 289 15.62 -23.81 24.50
N ASP A 290 15.55 -22.88 23.55
CA ASP A 290 16.11 -21.54 23.70
C ASP A 290 15.33 -20.71 24.72
N GLU A 291 16.04 -19.78 25.36
CA GLU A 291 15.45 -18.62 26.02
C GLU A 291 14.38 -18.89 27.11
N TYR A 292 14.34 -20.10 27.70
CA TYR A 292 13.36 -20.47 28.74
C TYR A 292 13.26 -19.45 29.89
N MET A 293 14.37 -18.80 30.26
CA MET A 293 14.43 -17.78 31.32
C MET A 293 14.61 -16.35 30.81
N LEU A 294 14.46 -16.07 29.51
CA LEU A 294 14.57 -14.73 28.94
C LEU A 294 13.57 -13.76 29.58
N GLY A 295 14.03 -12.60 30.03
CA GLY A 295 13.19 -11.60 30.70
C GLY A 295 12.76 -11.98 32.13
N SER A 296 13.25 -13.09 32.68
CA SER A 296 12.99 -13.55 34.05
C SER A 296 14.23 -14.21 34.65
N GLY A 297 14.07 -15.19 35.53
CA GLY A 297 15.16 -15.99 36.08
C GLY A 297 14.68 -17.03 37.09
N TYR A 298 15.47 -18.08 37.29
CA TYR A 298 15.13 -19.22 38.17
C TYR A 298 14.76 -18.83 39.61
N ALA A 299 15.28 -17.70 40.11
CA ALA A 299 14.91 -17.17 41.43
C ALA A 299 13.40 -16.91 41.60
N ASN A 300 12.68 -16.66 40.50
CA ASN A 300 11.23 -16.48 40.49
C ASN A 300 10.44 -17.80 40.49
N TYR A 301 11.08 -18.94 40.25
CA TYR A 301 10.44 -20.26 40.13
C TYR A 301 11.17 -21.31 40.98
N PRO A 302 11.22 -21.12 42.32
CA PRO A 302 11.96 -22.02 43.21
C PRO A 302 11.44 -23.46 43.19
N GLN A 303 10.24 -23.73 42.65
CA GLN A 303 9.75 -25.09 42.47
C GLN A 303 10.66 -25.95 41.59
N ILE A 304 11.37 -25.37 40.61
CA ILE A 304 12.29 -26.12 39.74
C ILE A 304 13.45 -26.66 40.58
N ARG A 305 14.06 -25.81 41.41
CA ARG A 305 15.14 -26.20 42.32
C ARG A 305 14.68 -27.27 43.31
N GLN A 306 13.50 -27.11 43.88
CA GLN A 306 12.93 -28.08 44.82
C GLN A 306 12.71 -29.44 44.16
N PHE A 307 12.17 -29.45 42.94
CA PHE A 307 12.03 -30.66 42.14
C PHE A 307 13.39 -31.30 41.85
N ALA A 308 14.38 -30.50 41.43
CA ALA A 308 15.74 -30.96 41.15
C ALA A 308 16.35 -31.70 42.35
N GLU A 309 16.30 -31.08 43.53
CA GLU A 309 16.88 -31.63 44.75
C GLU A 309 16.13 -32.87 45.25
N ALA A 310 14.80 -32.89 45.09
CA ALA A 310 13.99 -34.06 45.42
C ALA A 310 14.28 -35.24 44.48
N LYS A 311 14.53 -34.98 43.20
CA LYS A 311 14.69 -36.00 42.17
C LYS A 311 16.12 -36.53 42.04
N PHE A 312 17.13 -35.66 42.08
CA PHE A 312 18.53 -35.99 41.82
C PHE A 312 19.43 -35.90 43.05
N GLY A 313 18.93 -35.31 44.14
CA GLY A 313 19.63 -35.18 45.41
C GLY A 313 20.12 -33.77 45.73
N ALA A 314 20.58 -33.58 46.97
CA ALA A 314 21.02 -32.29 47.46
C ALA A 314 22.11 -31.66 46.58
N GLY A 315 21.89 -30.42 46.16
CA GLY A 315 22.83 -29.69 45.29
C GLY A 315 22.47 -29.69 43.81
N ALA A 316 21.50 -30.50 43.38
CA ALA A 316 21.00 -30.50 42.00
C ALA A 316 20.37 -29.17 41.61
N THR A 317 20.59 -28.76 40.37
CA THR A 317 20.29 -27.44 39.82
C THR A 317 19.06 -27.44 38.93
N GLU A 318 18.57 -26.25 38.64
CA GLU A 318 17.48 -26.01 37.70
C GLU A 318 17.85 -26.50 36.29
N ASN A 319 19.12 -26.34 35.90
CA ASN A 319 19.64 -26.84 34.63
C ASN A 319 19.77 -28.38 34.59
N ASP A 320 19.86 -29.06 35.75
CA ASP A 320 19.69 -30.53 35.80
C ASP A 320 18.25 -30.95 35.43
N VAL A 321 17.25 -30.12 35.73
CA VAL A 321 15.85 -30.37 35.36
C VAL A 321 15.63 -30.15 33.87
N VAL A 322 16.24 -29.10 33.29
CA VAL A 322 16.21 -28.86 31.83
C VAL A 322 16.86 -30.03 31.09
N ALA A 323 18.07 -30.43 31.48
CA ALA A 323 18.74 -31.59 30.87
C ALA A 323 17.92 -32.88 31.01
N TRP A 324 17.28 -33.11 32.16
CA TRP A 324 16.40 -34.26 32.36
C TRP A 324 15.16 -34.21 31.46
N TYR A 325 14.52 -33.05 31.33
CA TYR A 325 13.35 -32.87 30.45
C TYR A 325 13.73 -33.14 28.99
N VAL A 326 14.82 -32.56 28.52
CA VAL A 326 15.33 -32.76 27.16
C VAL A 326 15.67 -34.23 26.89
N ASN A 327 16.36 -34.92 27.81
CA ASN A 327 16.65 -36.35 27.63
C ASN A 327 15.38 -37.21 27.65
N ARG A 328 14.37 -36.84 28.45
CA ARG A 328 13.08 -37.55 28.46
C ARG A 328 12.35 -37.41 27.11
N ILE A 329 12.44 -36.24 26.47
CA ILE A 329 11.94 -36.04 25.10
C ILE A 329 12.81 -36.79 24.08
N ASN A 330 14.14 -36.81 24.26
CA ASN A 330 15.06 -37.56 23.41
C ASN A 330 14.69 -39.06 23.39
N ASP A 331 14.43 -39.65 24.56
CA ASP A 331 13.96 -41.04 24.65
C ASP A 331 12.63 -41.25 23.90
N TYR A 332 11.70 -40.31 24.03
CA TYR A 332 10.39 -40.38 23.36
C TYR A 332 10.48 -40.28 21.82
N VAL A 333 11.37 -39.44 21.28
CA VAL A 333 11.58 -39.34 19.82
C VAL A 333 12.31 -40.56 19.27
N LYS A 334 13.27 -41.12 20.01
CA LYS A 334 13.99 -42.34 19.61
C LYS A 334 13.07 -43.56 19.54
N GLU A 335 12.11 -43.67 20.45
CA GLU A 335 11.06 -44.71 20.40
C GLU A 335 10.21 -44.63 19.12
N ARG A 336 10.18 -43.46 18.47
CA ARG A 336 9.49 -43.21 17.18
C ARG A 336 10.45 -43.21 15.98
N GLY A 337 11.70 -43.63 16.18
CA GLY A 337 12.71 -43.71 15.12
C GLY A 337 13.20 -42.34 14.63
N LYS A 338 13.10 -41.29 15.45
CA LYS A 338 13.56 -39.94 15.13
C LYS A 338 14.77 -39.54 16.00
N SER A 339 15.55 -38.58 15.54
CA SER A 339 16.65 -37.96 16.28
C SER A 339 16.28 -36.56 16.77
N LEU A 340 16.69 -36.21 18.00
CA LEU A 340 16.39 -34.92 18.61
C LEU A 340 17.38 -33.84 18.18
N ARG A 341 16.86 -32.62 18.03
CA ARG A 341 17.62 -31.39 17.75
C ARG A 341 17.22 -30.30 18.73
N ILE A 342 18.18 -29.47 19.13
CA ILE A 342 17.97 -28.36 20.06
C ILE A 342 18.81 -27.14 19.69
N TRP A 343 18.34 -25.95 20.05
CA TRP A 343 19.16 -24.74 20.08
C TRP A 343 20.21 -24.82 21.21
N ASN A 344 21.36 -24.18 21.01
CA ASN A 344 22.50 -24.34 21.92
C ASN A 344 22.37 -23.65 23.28
N ASP A 345 21.55 -22.60 23.40
CA ASP A 345 21.56 -21.71 24.55
C ASP A 345 20.79 -22.26 25.76
N GLY A 346 19.87 -23.21 25.57
CA GLY A 346 19.27 -23.96 26.67
C GLY A 346 20.18 -25.04 27.27
N VAL A 347 21.35 -25.28 26.68
CA VAL A 347 22.39 -26.12 27.29
C VAL A 347 23.32 -25.26 28.14
N MET A 348 23.35 -25.53 29.45
CA MET A 348 24.17 -24.82 30.43
C MET A 348 25.27 -25.73 30.98
N ALA A 349 26.39 -25.14 31.41
CA ALA A 349 27.57 -25.90 31.87
C ALA A 349 27.56 -26.24 33.37
N ASP A 350 26.56 -25.76 34.12
CA ASP A 350 26.47 -25.87 35.58
C ASP A 350 25.50 -26.97 36.06
N ASN A 351 24.92 -27.75 35.15
CA ASN A 351 24.25 -29.02 35.46
C ASN A 351 25.26 -30.00 36.09
N LYS A 352 24.92 -30.56 37.26
CA LYS A 352 25.86 -31.34 38.09
C LYS A 352 25.61 -32.85 38.06
N PHE A 353 24.36 -33.25 37.87
CA PHE A 353 23.87 -34.61 38.05
C PHE A 353 23.36 -35.22 36.75
N VAL A 354 22.76 -34.41 35.87
CA VAL A 354 22.19 -34.88 34.60
C VAL A 354 22.92 -34.21 33.45
N ARG A 355 23.46 -35.01 32.52
CA ARG A 355 24.07 -34.52 31.28
C ARG A 355 23.10 -34.71 30.13
N PHE A 356 23.16 -33.82 29.14
CA PHE A 356 22.45 -34.02 27.88
C PHE A 356 22.96 -35.28 27.18
N ASP A 357 22.05 -36.02 26.54
CA ASP A 357 22.43 -37.19 25.74
C ASP A 357 23.22 -36.76 24.50
N THR A 358 24.29 -37.48 24.18
CA THR A 358 25.25 -37.06 23.13
C THR A 358 24.76 -37.31 21.71
N ASP A 359 23.69 -38.08 21.54
CA ASP A 359 23.02 -38.32 20.25
C ASP A 359 22.06 -37.18 19.85
N ILE A 360 21.92 -36.15 20.70
CA ILE A 360 21.18 -34.92 20.39
C ILE A 360 22.06 -34.00 19.53
N LEU A 361 21.52 -33.53 18.42
CA LEU A 361 22.17 -32.57 17.53
C LEU A 361 21.95 -31.14 18.05
N VAL A 362 23.02 -30.34 18.09
CA VAL A 362 22.98 -28.97 18.60
C VAL A 362 23.05 -27.96 17.45
N GLU A 363 22.04 -27.12 17.33
CA GLU A 363 22.01 -26.01 16.39
C GLU A 363 22.49 -24.74 17.09
N HIS A 364 23.66 -24.23 16.67
CA HIS A 364 24.37 -23.16 17.38
C HIS A 364 24.19 -21.80 16.71
N TRP A 365 23.48 -20.90 17.38
CA TRP A 365 23.04 -19.60 16.83
C TRP A 365 23.75 -18.40 17.46
N ASN A 366 23.83 -18.35 18.80
CA ASN A 366 24.52 -17.29 19.53
C ASN A 366 24.96 -17.72 20.95
N GLN A 367 25.30 -16.76 21.81
CA GLN A 367 25.63 -16.96 23.23
C GLN A 367 24.69 -16.18 24.19
N ALA A 368 23.41 -16.02 23.85
CA ALA A 368 22.45 -15.24 24.64
C ALA A 368 22.13 -15.87 26.00
N GLY A 369 21.86 -17.17 26.03
CA GLY A 369 21.62 -17.93 27.26
C GLY A 369 22.84 -18.69 27.78
N SER A 370 23.72 -19.16 26.89
CA SER A 370 24.86 -20.02 27.23
C SER A 370 26.17 -19.51 26.65
N SER A 371 27.27 -19.67 27.40
CA SER A 371 28.64 -19.37 26.94
C SER A 371 29.35 -20.59 26.35
N ILE A 372 28.65 -21.71 26.17
CA ILE A 372 29.22 -22.94 25.61
C ILE A 372 29.50 -22.74 24.12
N ARG A 373 30.74 -23.05 23.75
CA ARG A 373 31.22 -22.92 22.37
C ARG A 373 30.98 -24.21 21.57
N PRO A 374 30.85 -24.12 20.23
CA PRO A 374 30.73 -25.28 19.34
C PRO A 374 31.77 -26.38 19.60
N SER A 375 33.04 -26.02 19.81
CA SER A 375 34.13 -26.97 20.13
C SER A 375 33.88 -27.79 21.40
N THR A 376 33.11 -27.23 22.34
CA THR A 376 32.76 -27.93 23.59
C THR A 376 31.67 -28.96 23.36
N PHE A 377 30.65 -28.65 22.54
CA PHE A 377 29.62 -29.61 22.16
C PHE A 377 30.21 -30.79 21.40
N LEU A 378 31.10 -30.52 20.43
CA LEU A 378 31.85 -31.55 19.71
C LEU A 378 32.67 -32.44 20.64
N LYS A 379 33.36 -31.84 21.61
CA LYS A 379 34.12 -32.58 22.63
C LYS A 379 33.24 -33.45 23.53
N TRP A 380 32.00 -33.04 23.78
CA TRP A 380 31.02 -33.84 24.51
C TRP A 380 30.43 -34.97 23.68
N GLY A 381 30.63 -34.94 22.35
CA GLY A 381 30.20 -35.99 21.42
C GLY A 381 28.95 -35.64 20.61
N HIS A 382 28.47 -34.39 20.68
CA HIS A 382 27.36 -33.93 19.85
C HIS A 382 27.84 -33.59 18.44
N GLN A 383 26.94 -33.72 17.47
CA GLN A 383 27.06 -33.01 16.19
C GLN A 383 26.55 -31.58 16.34
N VAL A 384 27.11 -30.67 15.53
CA VAL A 384 26.73 -29.24 15.53
C VAL A 384 26.36 -28.76 14.13
N ASN A 385 25.29 -27.97 14.04
CA ASN A 385 24.91 -27.24 12.82
C ASN A 385 25.05 -25.73 13.06
N ASN A 386 25.56 -24.99 12.07
CA ASN A 386 25.76 -23.55 12.16
C ASN A 386 24.53 -22.77 11.71
N VAL A 387 23.86 -22.15 12.66
CA VAL A 387 22.66 -21.31 12.46
C VAL A 387 22.93 -19.92 13.03
N SER A 388 24.17 -19.44 12.90
CA SER A 388 24.62 -18.21 13.54
C SER A 388 23.77 -16.99 13.17
N ASN A 389 23.64 -16.04 14.09
CA ASN A 389 22.91 -14.79 13.86
C ASN A 389 23.43 -13.94 12.67
N SER A 390 24.65 -14.19 12.18
CA SER A 390 25.15 -13.62 10.93
C SER A 390 24.34 -14.04 9.71
N LEU A 391 23.64 -15.18 9.80
CA LEU A 391 22.73 -15.74 8.80
C LEU A 391 21.25 -15.47 9.15
N TYR A 392 20.97 -14.57 10.11
CA TYR A 392 19.59 -14.21 10.45
C TYR A 392 19.04 -13.10 9.56
N MET A 393 17.74 -13.19 9.33
CA MET A 393 16.94 -12.11 8.81
C MET A 393 15.69 -11.94 9.67
N VAL A 394 15.44 -10.69 10.07
CA VAL A 394 14.26 -10.31 10.86
C VAL A 394 13.38 -9.39 10.00
N ARG A 395 12.07 -9.65 9.97
CA ARG A 395 11.11 -8.78 9.28
C ARG A 395 11.17 -7.37 9.85
N GLY A 396 11.13 -6.35 8.99
CA GLY A 396 11.22 -4.94 9.37
C GLY A 396 12.54 -4.55 10.05
N GLY A 397 13.53 -5.46 10.08
CA GLY A 397 14.78 -5.34 10.80
C GLY A 397 16.00 -5.61 9.91
N TYR A 398 17.04 -6.18 10.49
CA TYR A 398 18.27 -6.50 9.77
C TYR A 398 18.11 -7.76 8.91
N GLY A 399 19.01 -7.93 7.94
CA GLY A 399 19.10 -9.12 7.09
C GLY A 399 20.54 -9.61 7.00
N VAL A 400 20.72 -10.75 6.33
CA VAL A 400 22.03 -11.36 6.10
C VAL A 400 22.91 -10.43 5.27
N ASN A 401 24.10 -10.10 5.79
CA ASN A 401 25.10 -9.34 5.04
C ASN A 401 25.92 -10.27 4.13
N SER A 402 25.28 -10.78 3.08
CA SER A 402 25.87 -11.76 2.15
C SER A 402 27.19 -11.29 1.55
N ARG A 403 27.33 -10.00 1.20
CA ARG A 403 28.61 -9.43 0.74
C ARG A 403 29.68 -9.53 1.82
N GLY A 404 29.38 -9.05 3.03
CA GLY A 404 30.34 -9.06 4.13
C GLY A 404 30.85 -10.46 4.47
N LEU A 405 29.94 -11.45 4.48
CA LEU A 405 30.29 -12.84 4.72
C LEU A 405 31.09 -13.47 3.57
N TYR A 406 30.74 -13.15 2.32
CA TYR A 406 31.50 -13.60 1.16
C TYR A 406 32.93 -13.04 1.16
N ASP A 407 33.06 -11.73 1.36
CA ASP A 407 34.35 -11.01 1.34
C ASP A 407 35.25 -11.39 2.53
N SER A 408 34.68 -11.77 3.68
CA SER A 408 35.45 -12.27 4.82
C SER A 408 35.95 -13.70 4.64
N GLY A 409 35.48 -14.41 3.60
CA GLY A 409 35.76 -15.83 3.41
C GLY A 409 35.02 -16.71 4.41
N TRP A 410 33.82 -16.31 4.85
CA TRP A 410 33.01 -17.07 5.79
C TRP A 410 32.71 -18.48 5.29
N THR A 411 32.74 -19.46 6.19
CA THR A 411 32.48 -20.88 5.93
C THR A 411 31.50 -21.41 6.98
N PRO A 412 30.83 -22.55 6.76
CA PRO A 412 29.99 -23.18 7.79
C PRO A 412 30.72 -23.47 9.11
N ASN A 413 32.06 -23.53 9.12
CA ASN A 413 32.87 -23.70 10.34
C ASN A 413 33.09 -22.40 11.14
N GLU A 414 32.56 -21.26 10.67
CA GLU A 414 32.60 -19.97 11.35
C GLU A 414 31.29 -19.71 12.12
N PHE A 415 31.27 -20.16 13.36
CA PHE A 415 30.15 -19.99 14.29
C PHE A 415 30.23 -18.68 15.05
N TYR A 416 29.13 -18.31 15.70
CA TYR A 416 29.10 -17.19 16.62
C TYR A 416 30.10 -17.37 17.78
N GLY A 417 31.15 -16.54 17.77
CA GLY A 417 32.18 -16.51 18.82
C GLY A 417 33.28 -17.57 18.71
N GLU A 418 33.28 -18.41 17.67
CA GLU A 418 34.33 -19.40 17.42
C GLU A 418 34.45 -19.79 15.94
N LYS A 419 35.67 -19.75 15.39
CA LYS A 419 36.00 -20.32 14.07
C LYS A 419 36.71 -21.66 14.27
N LEU A 420 36.12 -22.73 13.75
CA LEU A 420 36.68 -24.08 13.80
C LEU A 420 37.57 -24.34 12.57
N PRO A 421 38.60 -25.21 12.67
CA PRO A 421 39.32 -25.72 11.51
C PRO A 421 38.37 -26.36 10.49
N ALA A 422 38.66 -26.25 9.19
CA ALA A 422 37.78 -26.75 8.11
C ALA A 422 37.54 -28.27 8.19
N ASP A 423 38.53 -29.04 8.63
CA ASP A 423 38.50 -30.50 8.78
C ASP A 423 37.89 -30.98 10.12
N THR A 424 37.18 -30.11 10.84
CA THR A 424 36.56 -30.48 12.12
C THR A 424 35.38 -31.43 11.89
N GLU A 425 35.55 -32.69 12.30
CA GLU A 425 34.47 -33.69 12.30
C GLU A 425 33.31 -33.26 13.20
N GLY A 426 32.07 -33.60 12.79
CA GLY A 426 30.85 -33.34 13.56
C GLY A 426 30.20 -31.99 13.28
N VAL A 427 30.79 -31.13 12.44
CA VAL A 427 30.11 -29.96 11.85
C VAL A 427 29.34 -30.44 10.62
N ILE A 428 28.00 -30.41 10.67
CA ILE A 428 27.17 -31.02 9.62
C ILE A 428 26.73 -30.06 8.52
N GLY A 429 26.88 -28.75 8.73
CA GLY A 429 26.53 -27.74 7.73
C GLY A 429 26.15 -26.38 8.30
N ALA A 430 25.31 -25.65 7.55
CA ALA A 430 24.77 -24.37 7.97
C ALA A 430 23.37 -24.08 7.39
N ARG A 431 22.60 -23.24 8.09
CA ARG A 431 21.31 -22.74 7.60
C ARG A 431 21.14 -21.25 7.93
N MET A 432 20.46 -20.52 7.05
CA MET A 432 19.95 -19.18 7.38
C MET A 432 18.63 -19.25 8.13
N SER A 433 18.25 -18.20 8.85
CA SER A 433 17.01 -18.19 9.65
C SER A 433 16.19 -16.93 9.41
N ILE A 434 14.87 -17.09 9.26
CA ILE A 434 13.90 -16.02 9.04
C ILE A 434 12.98 -15.91 10.26
N TRP A 435 12.99 -14.75 10.90
CA TRP A 435 12.21 -14.46 12.11
C TRP A 435 11.20 -13.31 11.87
N PRO A 436 9.94 -13.46 12.31
CA PRO A 436 8.93 -12.43 12.10
C PRO A 436 9.03 -11.25 13.08
N ASP A 437 9.32 -11.52 14.36
CA ASP A 437 9.35 -10.59 15.49
C ASP A 437 8.22 -9.53 15.43
N GLY A 438 8.41 -8.37 16.06
CA GLY A 438 7.46 -7.25 16.00
C GLY A 438 7.43 -6.52 14.64
N GLY A 439 8.07 -7.06 13.59
CA GLY A 439 8.27 -6.39 12.30
C GLY A 439 7.14 -6.57 11.28
N THR A 440 6.28 -7.58 11.46
CA THR A 440 5.21 -7.92 10.51
C THR A 440 4.27 -6.75 10.15
N PRO A 441 3.89 -5.82 11.07
CA PRO A 441 3.10 -4.65 10.69
C PRO A 441 3.75 -3.69 9.67
N LYS A 442 5.08 -3.76 9.54
CA LYS A 442 5.91 -2.90 8.67
C LYS A 442 6.37 -3.59 7.40
N GLU A 443 6.58 -4.90 7.45
CA GLU A 443 7.11 -5.69 6.32
C GLU A 443 6.21 -6.89 6.04
N ALA A 444 5.64 -6.94 4.83
CA ALA A 444 4.88 -8.09 4.36
C ALA A 444 5.82 -9.22 3.92
N GLU A 445 5.32 -10.46 3.93
CA GLU A 445 6.11 -11.65 3.58
C GLU A 445 6.71 -11.58 2.17
N ASN A 446 6.05 -10.93 1.21
CA ASN A 446 6.59 -10.75 -0.15
C ASN A 446 7.87 -9.89 -0.15
N VAL A 447 8.00 -8.91 0.74
CA VAL A 447 9.25 -8.13 0.86
C VAL A 447 10.36 -8.98 1.46
N THR A 448 10.03 -9.78 2.47
CA THR A 448 10.95 -10.76 3.06
C THR A 448 11.44 -11.74 2.00
N GLU A 449 10.53 -12.25 1.17
CA GLU A 449 10.84 -13.16 0.06
C GLU A 449 11.81 -12.56 -0.96
N GLU A 450 11.66 -11.28 -1.30
CA GLU A 450 12.60 -10.58 -2.19
C GLU A 450 13.99 -10.42 -1.55
N ARG A 451 14.05 -10.11 -0.25
CA ARG A 451 15.31 -9.98 0.50
C ARG A 451 16.08 -11.31 0.62
N MET A 452 15.40 -12.45 0.48
CA MET A 452 16.02 -13.79 0.54
C MET A 452 16.82 -14.15 -0.72
N PHE A 453 16.72 -13.38 -1.81
CA PHE A 453 17.37 -13.72 -3.08
C PHE A 453 18.87 -13.97 -2.89
N GLU A 454 19.64 -12.97 -2.46
CA GLU A 454 21.11 -13.09 -2.31
C GLU A 454 21.54 -14.06 -1.19
N PRO A 455 20.94 -14.04 0.02
CA PRO A 455 21.31 -14.95 1.11
C PRO A 455 21.16 -16.43 0.77
N LEU A 456 20.08 -16.81 0.06
CA LEU A 456 19.88 -18.22 -0.33
C LEU A 456 21.01 -18.72 -1.22
N ARG A 457 21.46 -17.93 -2.21
CA ARG A 457 22.57 -18.30 -3.10
C ARG A 457 23.89 -18.35 -2.35
N PHE A 458 24.10 -17.42 -1.41
CA PHE A 458 25.30 -17.40 -0.57
C PHE A 458 25.40 -18.67 0.28
N VAL A 459 24.33 -19.04 1.00
CA VAL A 459 24.30 -20.25 1.83
C VAL A 459 24.42 -21.50 0.96
N ALA A 460 23.72 -21.56 -0.17
CA ALA A 460 23.81 -22.67 -1.12
C ALA A 460 25.25 -22.88 -1.61
N GLN A 461 25.92 -21.81 -2.04
CA GLN A 461 27.33 -21.87 -2.41
C GLN A 461 28.18 -22.38 -1.24
N ALA A 462 28.19 -21.65 -0.13
CA ALA A 462 29.11 -21.89 0.98
C ALA A 462 28.97 -23.27 1.65
N THR A 463 27.82 -23.92 1.51
CA THR A 463 27.54 -25.23 2.10
C THR A 463 27.62 -26.39 1.09
N TRP A 464 27.52 -26.14 -0.21
CA TRP A 464 27.78 -27.16 -1.23
C TRP A 464 29.27 -27.26 -1.56
N THR A 465 29.94 -26.11 -1.75
CA THR A 465 31.39 -26.03 -1.90
C THR A 465 31.91 -24.70 -1.36
N ASN A 466 32.93 -24.75 -0.51
CA ASN A 466 33.58 -23.54 -0.02
C ASN A 466 34.44 -22.81 -1.09
N ASP A 467 34.39 -23.25 -2.35
CA ASP A 467 35.00 -22.53 -3.46
C ASP A 467 34.32 -21.17 -3.72
N ARG A 468 35.12 -20.21 -4.21
CA ARG A 468 34.67 -18.87 -4.62
C ARG A 468 35.23 -18.58 -6.01
N PRO A 469 34.71 -19.23 -7.07
CA PRO A 469 35.30 -19.15 -8.41
C PRO A 469 35.18 -17.76 -9.04
N TRP A 470 34.28 -16.91 -8.54
CA TRP A 470 34.09 -15.55 -9.02
C TRP A 470 35.16 -14.59 -8.47
N ALA A 471 35.56 -13.61 -9.28
CA ALA A 471 36.58 -12.62 -8.93
C ALA A 471 36.27 -11.76 -7.69
N GLY A 472 35.03 -11.78 -7.21
CA GLY A 472 34.55 -11.08 -6.03
C GLY A 472 33.01 -11.13 -5.95
N TYR A 473 32.44 -10.55 -4.90
CA TYR A 473 30.99 -10.61 -4.69
C TYR A 473 30.18 -9.95 -5.82
N ASP A 474 30.70 -8.91 -6.47
CA ASP A 474 30.00 -8.28 -7.61
C ASP A 474 29.86 -9.23 -8.81
N ALA A 475 30.88 -10.04 -9.08
CA ALA A 475 30.82 -11.06 -10.12
C ALA A 475 29.88 -12.22 -9.72
N PHE A 476 29.87 -12.59 -8.44
CA PHE A 476 28.92 -13.56 -7.91
C PHE A 476 27.47 -13.05 -8.01
N LYS A 477 27.21 -11.80 -7.62
CA LYS A 477 25.89 -11.17 -7.75
C LYS A 477 25.45 -11.05 -9.21
N ALA A 478 26.35 -10.71 -10.13
CA ALA A 478 26.06 -10.71 -11.56
C ALA A 478 25.65 -12.12 -12.03
N THR A 479 26.33 -13.16 -11.55
CA THR A 479 25.98 -14.56 -11.82
C THR A 479 24.60 -14.92 -11.27
N MET A 480 24.29 -14.55 -10.02
CA MET A 480 22.96 -14.77 -9.43
C MET A 480 21.87 -14.13 -10.30
N ASN A 481 22.08 -12.89 -10.75
CA ASN A 481 21.12 -12.15 -11.57
C ASN A 481 20.96 -12.75 -12.97
N ASN A 482 22.04 -13.26 -13.56
CA ASN A 482 22.01 -13.90 -14.88
C ASN A 482 21.25 -15.24 -14.84
N ILE A 483 21.42 -16.03 -13.78
CA ILE A 483 20.68 -17.28 -13.58
C ILE A 483 19.21 -16.98 -13.21
N GLY A 484 18.99 -16.01 -12.32
CA GLY A 484 17.65 -15.62 -11.87
C GLY A 484 17.08 -16.51 -10.75
N ARG A 485 15.75 -16.54 -10.66
CA ARG A 485 14.98 -17.42 -9.75
C ARG A 485 14.67 -18.74 -10.42
N ALA A 486 14.31 -19.75 -9.62
CA ALA A 486 13.86 -21.04 -10.13
C ALA A 486 12.74 -20.86 -11.18
N PRO A 487 12.70 -21.68 -12.25
CA PRO A 487 11.55 -21.71 -13.14
C PRO A 487 10.27 -21.98 -12.37
N LEU A 488 9.16 -21.43 -12.84
CA LEU A 488 7.83 -21.58 -12.22
C LEU A 488 7.69 -20.98 -10.82
N TRP A 489 8.71 -20.30 -10.28
CA TRP A 489 8.67 -19.67 -8.96
C TRP A 489 7.61 -18.57 -8.84
N GLY A 490 7.40 -17.79 -9.91
CA GLY A 490 6.55 -16.59 -9.92
C GLY A 490 5.34 -16.69 -10.86
N THR A 491 4.81 -17.88 -11.11
CA THR A 491 3.67 -18.08 -12.04
C THR A 491 2.34 -17.56 -11.50
N GLU A 492 2.27 -17.33 -10.20
CA GLU A 492 1.08 -16.76 -9.54
C GLU A 492 0.97 -15.28 -9.87
N ASN A 493 -0.18 -14.88 -10.41
CA ASN A 493 -0.51 -13.47 -10.52
C ASN A 493 -0.90 -12.93 -9.13
N ARG A 494 0.06 -12.27 -8.46
CA ARG A 494 -0.14 -11.66 -7.12
C ARG A 494 -1.14 -10.49 -7.16
N GLN A 495 -1.33 -9.88 -8.32
CA GLN A 495 -2.25 -8.78 -8.56
C GLN A 495 -3.20 -9.10 -9.74
N PRO A 496 -4.11 -10.08 -9.56
CA PRO A 496 -4.95 -10.60 -10.64
C PRO A 496 -6.02 -9.63 -11.15
N VAL A 497 -6.26 -8.55 -10.41
CA VAL A 497 -7.23 -7.51 -10.74
C VAL A 497 -6.49 -6.19 -11.02
N ALA A 498 -6.83 -5.52 -12.12
CA ALA A 498 -6.29 -4.19 -12.43
C ALA A 498 -6.69 -3.14 -11.39
N GLU A 499 -5.97 -2.04 -11.34
CA GLU A 499 -6.33 -0.91 -10.48
C GLU A 499 -7.67 -0.27 -10.91
N GLY A 500 -8.36 0.35 -9.95
CA GLY A 500 -9.52 1.20 -10.22
C GLY A 500 -10.72 0.90 -9.32
N SER A 501 -11.93 1.15 -9.81
CA SER A 501 -13.15 1.25 -8.99
C SER A 501 -14.03 0.02 -9.10
N PHE A 502 -14.26 -0.67 -8.00
CA PHE A 502 -15.00 -1.94 -7.96
C PHE A 502 -16.05 -1.96 -6.85
N THR A 503 -17.22 -2.53 -7.11
CA THR A 503 -18.06 -3.06 -6.04
C THR A 503 -17.58 -4.47 -5.70
N ILE A 504 -17.52 -4.79 -4.40
CA ILE A 504 -17.04 -6.08 -3.91
C ILE A 504 -18.26 -6.83 -3.34
N THR A 505 -18.74 -7.85 -4.06
CA THR A 505 -20.01 -8.53 -3.79
C THR A 505 -19.80 -9.97 -3.35
N ASP A 506 -20.45 -10.39 -2.27
CA ASP A 506 -20.50 -11.80 -1.88
C ASP A 506 -21.21 -12.60 -2.98
N ALA A 507 -20.49 -13.54 -3.61
CA ALA A 507 -21.00 -14.35 -4.72
C ALA A 507 -22.23 -15.17 -4.34
N ALA A 508 -22.34 -15.60 -3.09
CA ALA A 508 -23.43 -16.46 -2.61
C ALA A 508 -24.66 -15.66 -2.20
N ALA A 509 -24.47 -14.54 -1.48
CA ALA A 509 -25.57 -13.75 -0.93
C ALA A 509 -26.04 -12.60 -1.84
N GLY A 510 -25.19 -12.13 -2.76
CA GLY A 510 -25.45 -10.97 -3.61
C GLY A 510 -25.33 -9.62 -2.90
N ASN A 511 -25.00 -9.60 -1.61
CA ASN A 511 -24.76 -8.38 -0.85
C ASN A 511 -23.33 -7.89 -1.06
N SER A 512 -23.14 -6.57 -1.10
CA SER A 512 -21.84 -5.94 -1.33
C SER A 512 -21.25 -5.38 -0.05
N LEU A 513 -19.91 -5.35 0.03
CA LEU A 513 -19.20 -4.62 1.07
C LEU A 513 -19.61 -3.15 1.08
N MET A 514 -19.72 -2.60 2.29
CA MET A 514 -20.05 -1.20 2.54
C MET A 514 -19.25 -0.69 3.73
N ALA A 515 -18.67 0.50 3.60
CA ALA A 515 -18.12 1.24 4.74
C ALA A 515 -19.22 2.12 5.36
N THR A 516 -19.41 2.02 6.67
CA THR A 516 -20.39 2.83 7.41
C THR A 516 -19.72 4.11 7.92
N GLY A 517 -20.51 5.16 8.21
CA GLY A 517 -19.99 6.47 8.60
C GLY A 517 -19.24 6.50 9.95
N ASP A 518 -19.36 5.46 10.76
CA ASP A 518 -18.61 5.22 12.01
C ASP A 518 -17.31 4.42 11.78
N GLY A 519 -16.96 4.13 10.53
CA GLY A 519 -15.70 3.48 10.15
C GLY A 519 -15.75 1.96 10.13
N ASN A 520 -16.89 1.32 10.42
CA ASN A 520 -17.04 -0.14 10.32
C ASN A 520 -17.26 -0.60 8.87
N VAL A 521 -16.99 -1.88 8.61
CA VAL A 521 -17.26 -2.51 7.30
C VAL A 521 -18.34 -3.57 7.48
N THR A 522 -19.35 -3.54 6.62
CA THR A 522 -20.52 -4.42 6.67
C THR A 522 -20.87 -4.91 5.25
N VAL A 523 -21.91 -5.74 5.13
CA VAL A 523 -22.49 -6.10 3.84
C VAL A 523 -23.94 -5.61 3.73
N GLY A 524 -24.37 -5.23 2.53
CA GLY A 524 -25.76 -4.85 2.26
C GLY A 524 -26.10 -4.76 0.78
N GLU A 525 -27.37 -4.48 0.48
CA GLU A 525 -27.90 -4.45 -0.89
C GLU A 525 -27.40 -3.23 -1.70
N SER A 526 -27.09 -2.13 -1.02
CA SER A 526 -26.61 -0.89 -1.64
C SER A 526 -25.11 -0.97 -1.91
N ALA A 527 -24.72 -1.38 -3.12
CA ALA A 527 -23.31 -1.46 -3.48
C ALA A 527 -22.63 -0.09 -3.44
N THR A 528 -21.51 -0.02 -2.72
CA THR A 528 -20.60 1.12 -2.74
C THR A 528 -19.30 0.71 -3.42
N ALA A 529 -18.73 1.63 -4.20
CA ALA A 529 -17.48 1.36 -4.89
C ALA A 529 -16.28 1.54 -3.94
N PHE A 530 -15.32 0.63 -4.06
CA PHE A 530 -14.00 0.70 -3.46
C PHE A 530 -12.97 0.91 -4.56
N THR A 531 -11.98 1.74 -4.30
CA THR A 531 -10.82 1.90 -5.18
C THR A 531 -9.72 0.92 -4.77
N LEU A 532 -9.34 0.04 -5.68
CA LEU A 532 -8.20 -0.87 -5.55
C LEU A 532 -6.97 -0.23 -6.20
N ALA A 533 -5.85 -0.19 -5.47
CA ALA A 533 -4.56 0.22 -6.01
C ALA A 533 -3.49 -0.80 -5.64
N HIS A 534 -2.61 -1.10 -6.58
CA HIS A 534 -1.50 -2.02 -6.43
C HIS A 534 -0.47 -1.44 -5.46
N THR A 535 0.14 -2.31 -4.67
CA THR A 535 1.34 -1.99 -3.92
C THR A 535 2.55 -2.60 -4.59
N SER A 536 3.73 -2.00 -4.40
CA SER A 536 4.98 -2.47 -5.02
C SER A 536 5.41 -3.87 -4.54
N ASP A 537 4.90 -4.33 -3.40
CA ASP A 537 5.13 -5.64 -2.81
C ASP A 537 4.05 -6.67 -3.18
N GLY A 538 3.22 -6.40 -4.20
CA GLY A 538 2.30 -7.39 -4.77
C GLY A 538 0.99 -7.57 -4.01
N TYR A 539 0.53 -6.55 -3.28
CA TYR A 539 -0.77 -6.53 -2.60
C TYR A 539 -1.64 -5.39 -3.15
N TYR A 540 -2.80 -5.16 -2.50
CA TYR A 540 -3.70 -4.06 -2.78
C TYR A 540 -3.89 -3.18 -1.56
N THR A 541 -3.95 -1.87 -1.77
CA THR A 541 -4.72 -0.98 -0.89
C THR A 541 -6.17 -0.93 -1.41
N ILE A 542 -7.13 -0.99 -0.50
CA ILE A 542 -8.57 -0.94 -0.82
C ILE A 542 -9.13 0.29 -0.12
N LYS A 543 -9.64 1.28 -0.86
CA LYS A 543 -10.13 2.56 -0.32
C LYS A 543 -11.62 2.71 -0.51
N ASN A 544 -12.32 3.23 0.49
CA ASN A 544 -13.73 3.59 0.34
C ASN A 544 -13.88 4.94 -0.41
N ALA A 545 -15.12 5.35 -0.66
CA ALA A 545 -15.43 6.61 -1.35
C ALA A 545 -14.99 7.88 -0.62
N THR A 546 -14.72 7.83 0.70
CA THR A 546 -14.20 8.97 1.47
C THR A 546 -12.67 9.04 1.46
N GLY A 547 -12.00 8.09 0.79
CA GLY A 547 -10.54 7.99 0.70
C GLY A 547 -9.88 7.28 1.89
N GLN A 548 -10.65 6.69 2.80
CA GLN A 548 -10.14 5.89 3.90
C GLN A 548 -9.82 4.47 3.44
N CYS A 549 -8.71 3.91 3.93
CA CYS A 549 -8.27 2.57 3.60
C CYS A 549 -8.98 1.53 4.47
N LEU A 550 -9.33 0.40 3.87
CA LEU A 550 -9.74 -0.81 4.56
C LEU A 550 -8.59 -1.26 5.48
N ASP A 551 -8.89 -1.46 6.76
CA ASP A 551 -7.92 -1.66 7.83
C ASP A 551 -8.40 -2.78 8.75
N LEU A 552 -7.50 -3.71 9.07
CA LEU A 552 -7.78 -4.80 10.00
C LEU A 552 -7.87 -4.25 11.44
N SER A 553 -9.00 -4.52 12.11
CA SER A 553 -9.22 -4.05 13.48
C SER A 553 -8.15 -4.58 14.43
N ARG A 554 -7.64 -3.69 15.29
CA ARG A 554 -6.70 -4.01 16.37
C ARG A 554 -7.41 -4.43 17.66
N THR A 555 -8.70 -4.74 17.59
CA THR A 555 -9.48 -5.26 18.72
C THR A 555 -9.28 -6.75 18.87
N GLY A 556 -9.11 -7.21 20.11
CA GLY A 556 -8.96 -8.63 20.42
C GLY A 556 -7.51 -9.03 20.68
N THR A 557 -7.23 -10.33 20.55
CA THR A 557 -5.89 -10.88 20.74
C THR A 557 -4.91 -10.33 19.71
N MET A 558 -3.86 -9.69 20.21
CA MET A 558 -2.72 -9.21 19.43
C MET A 558 -1.51 -10.09 19.76
N ARG A 559 -0.78 -10.52 18.73
CA ARG A 559 0.51 -11.19 18.89
C ARG A 559 1.50 -10.62 17.89
N LEU A 560 2.71 -10.30 18.33
CA LEU A 560 3.74 -9.62 17.52
C LEU A 560 3.21 -8.36 16.80
N ASN A 561 2.33 -7.60 17.48
CA ASN A 561 1.62 -6.43 16.94
C ASN A 561 0.70 -6.71 15.73
N VAL A 562 0.33 -7.96 15.49
CA VAL A 562 -0.64 -8.39 14.48
C VAL A 562 -1.95 -8.83 15.16
N PRO A 563 -3.13 -8.41 14.67
CA PRO A 563 -4.41 -8.94 15.13
C PRO A 563 -4.58 -10.39 14.66
N VAL A 564 -4.49 -11.33 15.59
CA VAL A 564 -4.58 -12.77 15.30
C VAL A 564 -5.92 -13.39 15.66
N GLN A 565 -6.76 -12.69 16.44
CA GLN A 565 -8.06 -13.22 16.84
C GLN A 565 -8.94 -13.56 15.62
N ILE A 566 -9.39 -14.81 15.55
CA ILE A 566 -10.39 -15.27 14.59
C ILE A 566 -11.70 -14.54 14.91
N GLY A 567 -12.30 -13.89 13.91
CA GLY A 567 -13.47 -13.04 14.09
C GLY A 567 -13.18 -11.57 14.34
N ALA A 568 -11.93 -11.12 14.31
CA ALA A 568 -11.64 -9.69 14.37
C ALA A 568 -12.28 -8.96 13.16
N GLY A 569 -12.91 -7.82 13.43
CA GLY A 569 -13.66 -7.06 12.42
C GLY A 569 -12.76 -6.36 11.40
N ILE A 570 -13.33 -6.04 10.24
CA ILE A 570 -12.72 -5.17 9.24
C ILE A 570 -13.27 -3.75 9.40
N THR A 571 -12.41 -2.76 9.36
CA THR A 571 -12.74 -1.34 9.57
C THR A 571 -12.17 -0.49 8.44
N THR A 572 -12.36 0.82 8.54
CA THR A 572 -11.72 1.82 7.68
C THR A 572 -10.96 2.83 8.54
N ALA A 573 -9.79 3.24 8.06
CA ALA A 573 -8.91 4.18 8.75
C ALA A 573 -8.23 5.13 7.75
N GLU A 574 -7.54 6.14 8.26
CA GLU A 574 -6.63 6.92 7.43
C GLU A 574 -5.59 6.00 6.78
N CYS A 575 -5.31 6.22 5.50
CA CYS A 575 -4.38 5.38 4.75
C CYS A 575 -2.96 5.54 5.28
N ALA A 576 -2.30 4.41 5.55
CA ALA A 576 -0.93 4.32 6.00
C ALA A 576 -0.21 3.16 5.30
N ASP A 577 1.11 3.25 5.15
CA ASP A 577 1.92 2.13 4.67
C ASP A 577 2.15 1.12 5.80
N THR A 578 1.18 0.22 5.95
CA THR A 578 1.21 -0.87 6.94
C THR A 578 0.61 -2.12 6.32
N THR A 579 1.09 -3.29 6.73
CA THR A 579 0.54 -4.58 6.28
C THR A 579 -0.90 -4.81 6.73
N LEU A 580 -1.38 -4.07 7.74
CA LEU A 580 -2.77 -4.09 8.19
C LEU A 580 -3.76 -3.45 7.19
N GLN A 581 -3.25 -2.71 6.20
CA GLN A 581 -4.03 -2.10 5.10
C GLN A 581 -3.66 -2.66 3.73
N LYS A 582 -2.84 -3.72 3.70
CA LYS A 582 -2.48 -4.47 2.50
C LYS A 582 -3.32 -5.74 2.42
N TRP A 583 -3.90 -5.96 1.24
CA TRP A 583 -4.84 -7.05 0.99
C TRP A 583 -4.38 -7.90 -0.18
N GLN A 584 -4.33 -9.21 0.01
CA GLN A 584 -3.99 -10.19 -1.01
C GLN A 584 -5.27 -10.71 -1.64
N LEU A 585 -5.38 -10.61 -2.97
CA LEU A 585 -6.48 -11.19 -3.72
C LEU A 585 -6.01 -12.52 -4.33
N ARG A 586 -6.70 -13.61 -4.02
CA ARG A 586 -6.44 -14.92 -4.64
C ARG A 586 -7.61 -15.27 -5.56
N GLN A 587 -7.32 -15.58 -6.81
CA GLN A 587 -8.34 -16.03 -7.75
C GLN A 587 -8.82 -17.43 -7.37
N VAL A 588 -10.14 -17.60 -7.31
CA VAL A 588 -10.80 -18.88 -7.04
C VAL A 588 -11.96 -19.08 -8.02
N ASP A 589 -12.55 -20.27 -8.05
CA ASP A 589 -13.72 -20.54 -8.89
C ASP A 589 -14.85 -19.56 -8.57
N GLY A 590 -15.25 -18.76 -9.57
CA GLY A 590 -16.35 -17.81 -9.46
C GLY A 590 -16.02 -16.45 -8.83
N GLY A 591 -14.76 -16.18 -8.46
CA GLY A 591 -14.37 -14.87 -7.92
C GLY A 591 -13.00 -14.86 -7.26
N TYR A 592 -12.91 -14.17 -6.12
CA TYR A 592 -11.67 -13.97 -5.38
C TYR A 592 -11.86 -14.18 -3.88
N THR A 593 -10.84 -14.66 -3.18
CA THR A 593 -10.72 -14.45 -1.74
C THR A 593 -9.88 -13.20 -1.49
N ILE A 594 -10.13 -12.50 -0.38
CA ILE A 594 -9.40 -11.31 0.03
C ILE A 594 -8.81 -11.62 1.40
N ALA A 595 -7.49 -11.59 1.56
CA ALA A 595 -6.83 -11.87 2.84
C ALA A 595 -5.97 -10.67 3.29
N ASN A 596 -5.86 -10.45 4.60
CA ASN A 596 -4.97 -9.41 5.11
C ASN A 596 -3.50 -9.87 5.03
N ALA A 597 -2.59 -9.00 4.57
CA ALA A 597 -1.19 -9.36 4.37
C ALA A 597 -0.45 -9.68 5.69
N ALA A 598 -0.87 -9.11 6.82
CA ALA A 598 -0.23 -9.33 8.12
C ALA A 598 -0.72 -10.62 8.81
N SER A 599 -2.03 -10.86 8.79
CA SER A 599 -2.63 -12.01 9.49
C SER A 599 -2.76 -13.26 8.62
N GLN A 600 -2.79 -13.11 7.28
CA GLN A 600 -3.10 -14.18 6.31
C GLN A 600 -4.48 -14.84 6.49
N GLN A 601 -5.35 -14.27 7.32
CA GLN A 601 -6.75 -14.67 7.40
C GLN A 601 -7.59 -13.97 6.31
N SER A 602 -8.64 -14.64 5.86
CA SER A 602 -9.53 -14.14 4.80
C SER A 602 -10.64 -13.26 5.36
N VAL A 603 -10.99 -12.21 4.62
CA VAL A 603 -12.19 -11.40 4.83
C VAL A 603 -13.41 -12.24 4.47
N VAL A 604 -14.28 -12.47 5.44
CA VAL A 604 -15.49 -13.28 5.30
C VAL A 604 -16.70 -12.60 5.91
N VAL A 605 -17.88 -12.93 5.39
CA VAL A 605 -19.14 -12.70 6.09
C VAL A 605 -19.33 -13.84 7.08
N SER A 606 -19.31 -13.53 8.38
CA SER A 606 -19.44 -14.52 9.44
C SER A 606 -20.73 -15.33 9.28
N PRO A 607 -20.67 -16.67 9.19
CA PRO A 607 -21.87 -17.50 9.20
C PRO A 607 -22.45 -17.70 10.61
N GLY A 608 -21.83 -17.13 11.65
CA GLY A 608 -22.13 -17.42 13.05
C GLY A 608 -21.22 -18.52 13.59
N LEU A 609 -19.97 -18.18 13.92
CA LEU A 609 -18.98 -19.14 14.40
C LEU A 609 -19.20 -19.43 15.88
N THR A 610 -19.12 -20.69 16.28
CA THR A 610 -19.28 -21.11 17.68
C THR A 610 -18.06 -21.89 18.16
N ASN A 611 -17.73 -21.76 19.45
CA ASN A 611 -16.56 -22.41 20.05
C ASN A 611 -15.24 -22.05 19.34
N VAL A 612 -15.10 -20.80 18.90
CA VAL A 612 -13.86 -20.27 18.32
C VAL A 612 -12.82 -20.17 19.43
N PRO A 613 -11.61 -20.73 19.28
CA PRO A 613 -10.54 -20.55 20.26
C PRO A 613 -10.18 -19.08 20.43
N VAL A 614 -10.22 -18.59 21.67
CA VAL A 614 -9.84 -17.21 22.02
C VAL A 614 -8.78 -17.27 23.12
N ALA A 615 -7.67 -16.57 22.93
CA ALA A 615 -6.60 -16.53 23.93
C ALA A 615 -7.15 -16.03 25.27
N TYR A 616 -6.80 -16.70 26.37
CA TYR A 616 -7.20 -16.44 27.75
C TYR A 616 -8.67 -16.75 28.11
N ASP A 617 -9.55 -16.94 27.12
CA ASP A 617 -10.97 -17.18 27.33
C ASP A 617 -11.42 -18.59 26.91
N ASN A 618 -10.46 -19.46 26.53
CA ASN A 618 -10.68 -20.77 25.90
C ASN A 618 -11.45 -20.67 24.58
N PHE A 619 -12.75 -20.40 24.65
CA PHE A 619 -13.67 -20.38 23.51
C PHE A 619 -14.63 -19.19 23.56
N GLY A 620 -14.96 -18.65 22.39
CA GLY A 620 -15.97 -17.62 22.20
C GLY A 620 -16.82 -17.87 20.94
N ASP A 621 -17.87 -17.07 20.79
CA ASP A 621 -18.74 -17.11 19.61
C ASP A 621 -18.62 -15.80 18.83
N VAL A 622 -18.69 -15.89 17.50
CA VAL A 622 -18.70 -14.75 16.59
C VAL A 622 -20.06 -14.69 15.91
N ALA A 623 -20.80 -13.60 16.12
CA ALA A 623 -22.15 -13.45 15.59
C ALA A 623 -22.18 -13.51 14.05
N ALA A 624 -23.29 -13.98 13.49
CA ALA A 624 -23.49 -14.03 12.04
C ALA A 624 -23.67 -12.63 11.43
N GLY A 625 -23.28 -12.48 10.16
CA GLY A 625 -23.48 -11.29 9.34
C GLY A 625 -22.41 -10.20 9.47
N GLY A 626 -21.51 -10.28 10.46
CA GLY A 626 -20.36 -9.37 10.57
C GLY A 626 -19.30 -9.65 9.50
N VAL A 627 -18.63 -8.61 9.01
CA VAL A 627 -17.46 -8.75 8.13
C VAL A 627 -16.20 -8.84 9.02
N ILE A 628 -15.57 -10.00 8.98
CA ILE A 628 -14.48 -10.38 9.90
C ILE A 628 -13.32 -10.99 9.12
N GLN A 629 -12.18 -11.18 9.80
CA GLN A 629 -11.18 -12.15 9.36
C GLN A 629 -11.48 -13.55 9.92
N ALA A 630 -11.26 -14.59 9.11
CA ALA A 630 -11.24 -15.98 9.55
C ALA A 630 -10.27 -16.84 8.74
N PRO A 631 -9.68 -17.92 9.32
CA PRO A 631 -8.95 -18.93 8.57
C PRO A 631 -9.89 -19.72 7.64
N HIS A 632 -9.33 -20.29 6.57
CA HIS A 632 -10.08 -20.93 5.49
C HIS A 632 -10.92 -22.14 5.96
N ASP A 633 -10.51 -22.81 7.04
CA ASP A 633 -11.20 -23.96 7.61
C ASP A 633 -12.35 -23.60 8.58
N TRP A 634 -12.50 -22.32 8.93
CA TRP A 634 -13.65 -21.81 9.70
C TRP A 634 -14.73 -21.22 8.80
N ALA A 635 -14.33 -20.41 7.83
CA ALA A 635 -15.24 -19.76 6.90
C ALA A 635 -14.51 -19.33 5.63
N THR A 636 -15.25 -19.22 4.53
CA THR A 636 -14.76 -18.65 3.28
C THR A 636 -15.89 -17.86 2.64
N THR A 637 -15.56 -16.70 2.07
CA THR A 637 -16.46 -15.93 1.22
C THR A 637 -15.77 -15.73 -0.12
N THR A 638 -16.47 -16.06 -1.21
CA THR A 638 -16.01 -15.74 -2.56
C THR A 638 -16.56 -14.38 -2.94
N TRP A 639 -15.67 -13.45 -3.27
CA TRP A 639 -16.00 -12.07 -3.63
C TRP A 639 -15.95 -11.91 -5.15
N VAL A 640 -17.03 -11.39 -5.73
CA VAL A 640 -17.09 -10.93 -7.11
C VAL A 640 -16.76 -9.44 -7.14
N LEU A 641 -15.76 -9.07 -7.93
CA LEU A 641 -15.37 -7.68 -8.12
C LEU A 641 -15.98 -7.17 -9.42
N ASN A 642 -17.00 -6.30 -9.32
CA ASN A 642 -17.64 -5.70 -10.48
C ASN A 642 -17.06 -4.31 -10.70
N GLY A 643 -16.27 -4.16 -11.76
CA GLY A 643 -15.60 -2.91 -12.07
C GLY A 643 -16.52 -1.86 -12.69
N SER A 644 -16.17 -0.60 -12.45
CA SER A 644 -16.91 0.58 -12.87
C SER A 644 -15.98 1.61 -13.50
N ALA A 645 -16.52 2.44 -14.39
CA ALA A 645 -15.81 3.62 -14.85
C ALA A 645 -15.63 4.62 -13.69
N SER A 646 -14.47 5.26 -13.63
CA SER A 646 -14.17 6.28 -12.61
C SER A 646 -13.45 7.48 -13.23
N LEU A 647 -13.57 8.63 -12.58
CA LEU A 647 -12.98 9.89 -13.01
C LEU A 647 -12.38 10.61 -11.81
N SER A 648 -11.14 11.07 -11.93
CA SER A 648 -10.50 11.94 -10.94
C SER A 648 -9.88 13.16 -11.62
N ALA A 649 -9.71 14.25 -10.86
CA ALA A 649 -9.12 15.48 -11.36
C ALA A 649 -8.21 16.12 -10.32
N THR A 650 -7.06 16.62 -10.75
CA THR A 650 -6.11 17.36 -9.93
C THR A 650 -5.75 18.68 -10.62
N THR A 651 -5.48 19.73 -9.84
CA THR A 651 -5.11 21.06 -10.34
C THR A 651 -3.70 21.40 -9.90
N ASP A 652 -2.94 22.11 -10.74
CA ASP A 652 -1.61 22.63 -10.43
C ASP A 652 -1.65 23.86 -9.49
N ALA A 653 -2.80 24.53 -9.44
CA ALA A 653 -3.06 25.67 -8.57
C ALA A 653 -4.40 25.52 -7.84
N ALA A 654 -4.36 25.49 -6.51
CA ALA A 654 -5.56 25.48 -5.67
C ALA A 654 -6.24 26.86 -5.58
N GLY A 655 -5.51 27.94 -5.92
CA GLY A 655 -6.00 29.31 -5.96
C GLY A 655 -5.49 30.03 -7.21
N VAL A 656 -6.40 30.62 -7.98
CA VAL A 656 -6.09 31.21 -9.30
C VAL A 656 -6.42 32.70 -9.30
N LEU A 657 -5.42 33.52 -9.61
CA LEU A 657 -5.58 34.97 -9.74
C LEU A 657 -6.48 35.30 -10.96
N PRO A 658 -7.26 36.39 -10.92
CA PRO A 658 -7.96 36.89 -12.10
C PRO A 658 -7.01 37.05 -13.30
N GLY A 659 -7.41 36.53 -14.46
CA GLY A 659 -6.63 36.49 -15.70
C GLY A 659 -5.64 35.35 -15.82
N ASN A 660 -5.35 34.61 -14.74
CA ASN A 660 -4.45 33.48 -14.78
C ASN A 660 -5.20 32.18 -15.10
N ALA A 661 -4.45 31.25 -15.70
CA ALA A 661 -4.86 29.89 -15.98
C ALA A 661 -4.42 28.94 -14.86
N ALA A 662 -5.22 27.90 -14.61
CA ALA A 662 -4.83 26.70 -13.88
C ALA A 662 -4.98 25.48 -14.78
N GLU A 663 -3.97 24.62 -14.79
CA GLU A 663 -3.99 23.37 -15.52
C GLU A 663 -4.58 22.27 -14.62
N VAL A 664 -5.59 21.59 -15.15
CA VAL A 664 -6.27 20.48 -14.51
C VAL A 664 -5.96 19.20 -15.28
N THR A 665 -5.36 18.23 -14.61
CA THR A 665 -5.19 16.88 -15.14
C THR A 665 -6.40 16.03 -14.73
N VAL A 666 -7.10 15.50 -15.72
CA VAL A 666 -8.24 14.60 -15.53
C VAL A 666 -7.80 13.19 -15.89
N THR A 667 -8.07 12.24 -15.01
CA THR A 667 -7.73 10.82 -15.19
C THR A 667 -9.01 9.99 -15.19
N ALA A 668 -9.28 9.32 -16.31
CA ALA A 668 -10.42 8.43 -16.50
C ALA A 668 -9.93 6.98 -16.50
N THR A 669 -10.43 6.16 -15.57
CA THR A 669 -10.05 4.75 -15.44
C THR A 669 -11.23 3.86 -15.75
N ASN A 670 -11.07 2.97 -16.73
CA ASN A 670 -12.10 2.01 -17.13
C ASN A 670 -11.89 0.67 -16.42
N SER A 671 -12.49 0.46 -15.25
CA SER A 671 -12.40 -0.83 -14.57
C SER A 671 -13.43 -1.86 -15.06
N THR A 672 -14.26 -1.51 -16.04
CA THR A 672 -15.27 -2.45 -16.59
C THR A 672 -14.61 -3.53 -17.47
N ASP A 673 -15.38 -4.54 -17.85
CA ASP A 673 -14.97 -5.61 -18.76
C ASP A 673 -15.14 -5.26 -20.25
N THR A 674 -15.55 -4.03 -20.57
CA THR A 674 -15.82 -3.57 -21.94
C THR A 674 -15.03 -2.31 -22.31
N VAL A 675 -14.76 -2.14 -23.60
CA VAL A 675 -14.16 -0.90 -24.14
C VAL A 675 -15.16 0.25 -24.07
N ILE A 676 -14.71 1.42 -23.64
CA ILE A 676 -15.48 2.68 -23.75
C ILE A 676 -14.93 3.47 -24.95
N ALA A 677 -15.79 3.69 -25.95
CA ALA A 677 -15.47 4.40 -27.19
C ALA A 677 -16.00 5.84 -27.19
N ASP A 678 -15.37 6.67 -28.03
CA ASP A 678 -15.60 8.11 -28.16
C ASP A 678 -15.58 8.85 -26.82
N ALA A 679 -14.61 8.45 -25.98
CA ALA A 679 -14.43 8.99 -24.64
C ALA A 679 -14.05 10.48 -24.71
N LYS A 680 -14.81 11.32 -24.00
CA LYS A 680 -14.54 12.76 -23.87
C LYS A 680 -14.77 13.23 -22.44
N VAL A 681 -14.03 14.28 -22.05
CA VAL A 681 -14.32 15.02 -20.82
C VAL A 681 -15.16 16.23 -21.15
N ALA A 682 -16.26 16.41 -20.43
CA ALA A 682 -17.12 17.57 -20.50
C ALA A 682 -17.01 18.37 -19.20
N ILE A 683 -16.81 19.67 -19.33
CA ILE A 683 -16.93 20.61 -18.23
C ILE A 683 -18.42 20.97 -18.11
N THR A 684 -19.10 20.42 -17.12
CA THR A 684 -20.56 20.56 -17.01
C THR A 684 -21.01 21.66 -16.08
N GLU A 685 -20.19 22.00 -15.09
CA GLU A 685 -20.44 23.12 -14.18
C GLU A 685 -19.11 23.83 -13.91
N LEU A 686 -19.11 25.17 -13.98
CA LEU A 686 -17.99 26.03 -13.63
C LEU A 686 -18.40 27.00 -12.53
N PRO A 687 -17.46 27.44 -11.69
CA PRO A 687 -17.69 28.57 -10.81
C PRO A 687 -18.12 29.84 -11.58
N ASP A 688 -18.98 30.64 -10.98
CA ASP A 688 -19.37 31.94 -11.54
C ASP A 688 -18.13 32.81 -11.83
N GLY A 689 -18.05 33.36 -13.05
CA GLY A 689 -16.94 34.21 -13.48
C GLY A 689 -15.70 33.45 -13.98
N TRP A 690 -15.78 32.12 -14.07
CA TRP A 690 -14.73 31.27 -14.63
C TRP A 690 -15.08 30.73 -16.01
N THR A 691 -14.04 30.32 -16.71
CA THR A 691 -14.08 29.70 -18.02
C THR A 691 -13.23 28.45 -18.01
N GLY A 692 -13.45 27.56 -18.96
CA GLY A 692 -12.75 26.29 -19.01
C GLY A 692 -12.72 25.73 -20.43
N VAL A 693 -11.56 25.20 -20.83
CA VAL A 693 -11.39 24.57 -22.13
C VAL A 693 -10.59 23.28 -21.99
N VAL A 694 -11.00 22.23 -22.71
CA VAL A 694 -10.22 20.99 -22.83
C VAL A 694 -9.08 21.27 -23.78
N THR A 695 -7.84 21.25 -23.28
CA THR A 695 -6.63 21.53 -24.06
C THR A 695 -6.00 20.27 -24.63
N GLU A 696 -6.10 19.15 -23.89
CA GLU A 696 -5.73 17.82 -24.38
C GLU A 696 -6.89 16.87 -24.11
N PRO A 697 -7.56 16.32 -25.15
CA PRO A 697 -8.70 15.43 -24.96
C PRO A 697 -8.26 14.05 -24.47
N LEU A 698 -9.22 13.27 -23.95
CA LEU A 698 -9.00 11.85 -23.69
C LEU A 698 -8.68 11.10 -24.99
N PRO A 699 -7.97 9.97 -24.91
CA PRO A 699 -7.92 9.00 -26.00
C PRO A 699 -9.33 8.64 -26.45
N ALA A 700 -9.56 8.55 -27.77
CA ALA A 700 -10.88 8.25 -28.32
C ALA A 700 -11.47 6.93 -27.81
N THR A 701 -10.64 5.97 -27.41
CA THR A 701 -11.07 4.70 -26.81
C THR A 701 -10.23 4.39 -25.58
N ILE A 702 -10.87 3.92 -24.51
CA ILE A 702 -10.19 3.43 -23.31
C ILE A 702 -10.61 1.96 -23.11
N ALA A 703 -9.65 1.04 -23.22
CA ALA A 703 -9.92 -0.39 -23.09
C ALA A 703 -10.22 -0.79 -21.63
N ALA A 704 -10.78 -1.98 -21.44
CA ALA A 704 -11.00 -2.56 -20.12
C ALA A 704 -9.67 -2.66 -19.35
N GLY A 705 -9.65 -2.16 -18.12
CA GLY A 705 -8.47 -2.09 -17.26
C GLY A 705 -7.52 -0.91 -17.54
N GLU A 706 -7.75 -0.13 -18.58
CA GLU A 706 -6.86 0.97 -18.99
C GLU A 706 -7.27 2.32 -18.41
N THR A 707 -6.32 3.25 -18.42
CA THR A 707 -6.53 4.65 -17.99
C THR A 707 -6.21 5.61 -19.14
N GLY A 708 -7.05 6.63 -19.30
CA GLY A 708 -6.82 7.76 -20.19
C GLY A 708 -6.66 9.06 -19.39
N THR A 709 -5.84 9.97 -19.89
CA THR A 709 -5.65 11.31 -19.30
C THR A 709 -6.09 12.40 -20.27
N ALA A 710 -6.62 13.48 -19.71
CA ALA A 710 -6.96 14.71 -20.42
C ALA A 710 -6.46 15.91 -19.64
N LYS A 711 -6.23 17.02 -20.33
CA LYS A 711 -5.92 18.30 -19.73
C LYS A 711 -7.01 19.31 -19.99
N ILE A 712 -7.35 20.05 -18.95
CA ILE A 712 -8.28 21.17 -18.98
C ILE A 712 -7.54 22.39 -18.47
N THR A 713 -7.81 23.54 -19.07
CA THR A 713 -7.35 24.83 -18.55
C THR A 713 -8.55 25.60 -18.04
N LEU A 714 -8.53 25.94 -16.74
CA LEU A 714 -9.51 26.82 -16.11
C LEU A 714 -8.95 28.23 -16.01
N VAL A 715 -9.72 29.24 -16.39
CA VAL A 715 -9.31 30.64 -16.30
C VAL A 715 -10.32 31.44 -15.49
N ASN A 716 -9.81 32.16 -14.49
CA ASN A 716 -10.61 33.07 -13.66
C ASN A 716 -10.76 34.41 -14.38
N VAL A 717 -11.91 34.69 -15.00
CA VAL A 717 -12.07 35.80 -15.93
C VAL A 717 -12.48 37.10 -15.24
N LYS A 718 -13.37 37.03 -14.24
CA LYS A 718 -13.96 38.22 -13.59
C LYS A 718 -13.49 38.47 -12.15
N GLY A 719 -12.89 37.49 -11.45
CA GLY A 719 -12.67 37.55 -9.98
C GLY A 719 -13.99 37.75 -9.20
N TYR A 720 -14.09 37.77 -7.87
CA TYR A 720 -13.44 37.04 -6.79
C TYR A 720 -14.55 36.22 -6.12
N THR A 721 -14.41 34.90 -6.04
CA THR A 721 -15.26 34.06 -5.19
C THR A 721 -14.32 33.06 -4.52
N GLY A 722 -14.54 32.81 -3.22
CA GLY A 722 -13.69 31.98 -2.38
C GLY A 722 -13.63 30.53 -2.85
N ALA A 723 -13.84 29.57 -1.95
CA ALA A 723 -13.91 28.16 -2.35
C ALA A 723 -15.01 27.96 -3.41
N ALA A 724 -14.67 27.29 -4.50
CA ALA A 724 -15.56 26.99 -5.61
C ALA A 724 -15.30 25.59 -6.16
N THR A 725 -16.22 25.08 -6.99
CA THR A 725 -16.14 23.72 -7.51
C THR A 725 -16.42 23.69 -9.00
N ALA A 726 -15.59 22.99 -9.78
CA ALA A 726 -15.87 22.66 -11.17
C ALA A 726 -16.31 21.19 -11.28
N LYS A 727 -17.38 20.92 -12.01
CA LYS A 727 -17.86 19.56 -12.26
C LYS A 727 -17.43 19.08 -13.64
N LEU A 728 -16.84 17.89 -13.67
CA LEU A 728 -16.30 17.25 -14.86
C LEU A 728 -16.98 15.90 -15.04
N ASP A 729 -17.47 15.64 -16.25
CA ASP A 729 -18.12 14.38 -16.62
C ASP A 729 -17.31 13.68 -17.72
N TRP A 730 -17.14 12.36 -17.59
CA TRP A 730 -16.65 11.50 -18.66
C TRP A 730 -17.83 10.97 -19.44
N GLN A 731 -17.94 11.34 -20.71
CA GLN A 731 -19.04 10.97 -21.59
C GLN A 731 -18.58 10.07 -22.74
N GLY A 732 -19.47 9.18 -23.19
CA GLY A 732 -19.33 8.39 -24.42
C GLY A 732 -20.02 9.05 -25.63
N SER A 733 -19.96 8.39 -26.79
CA SER A 733 -20.53 8.83 -28.07
C SER A 733 -22.02 9.18 -28.03
N ASP A 734 -22.78 8.47 -27.21
CA ASP A 734 -24.24 8.57 -27.09
C ASP A 734 -24.68 9.63 -26.07
N GLY A 735 -23.72 10.32 -25.43
CA GLY A 735 -23.97 11.27 -24.35
C GLY A 735 -24.12 10.63 -22.97
N THR A 736 -23.96 9.30 -22.85
CA THR A 736 -23.96 8.61 -21.55
C THR A 736 -22.80 9.10 -20.70
N VAL A 737 -23.07 9.49 -19.46
CA VAL A 737 -22.05 9.84 -18.47
C VAL A 737 -21.59 8.55 -17.78
N HIS A 738 -20.33 8.15 -18.03
CA HIS A 738 -19.73 6.97 -17.44
C HIS A 738 -19.24 7.21 -16.01
N ALA A 739 -18.71 8.40 -15.74
CA ALA A 739 -18.26 8.82 -14.42
C ALA A 739 -18.25 10.35 -14.32
N SER A 740 -18.35 10.87 -13.09
CA SER A 740 -18.31 12.29 -12.78
C SER A 740 -17.34 12.56 -11.64
N THR A 741 -16.71 13.73 -11.63
CA THR A 741 -15.90 14.21 -10.52
C THR A 741 -16.08 15.70 -10.28
N GLN A 742 -15.78 16.14 -9.06
CA GLN A 742 -15.83 17.55 -8.65
C GLN A 742 -14.44 17.99 -8.23
N LEU A 743 -13.92 19.02 -8.91
CA LEU A 743 -12.64 19.64 -8.58
C LEU A 743 -12.88 20.88 -7.72
N ALA A 744 -12.35 20.87 -6.50
CA ALA A 744 -12.27 22.08 -5.68
C ALA A 744 -11.20 23.03 -6.23
N THR A 745 -11.56 24.30 -6.38
CA THR A 745 -10.68 25.41 -6.81
C THR A 745 -11.06 26.68 -6.04
N SER A 746 -10.30 27.76 -6.19
CA SER A 746 -10.65 29.05 -5.57
C SER A 746 -10.10 30.24 -6.34
N GLY A 747 -10.78 31.37 -6.26
CA GLY A 747 -10.22 32.65 -6.70
C GLY A 747 -9.19 33.13 -5.67
N ALA A 748 -7.94 33.33 -6.09
CA ALA A 748 -6.88 33.82 -5.20
C ALA A 748 -6.80 35.35 -5.17
N CYS A 749 -6.43 35.87 -4.01
CA CYS A 749 -5.85 37.21 -3.87
C CYS A 749 -4.32 37.16 -4.00
N SER A 750 -3.68 38.33 -4.11
CA SER A 750 -2.23 38.44 -3.96
C SER A 750 -1.75 37.72 -2.69
N THR A 751 -0.53 37.19 -2.66
CA THR A 751 0.03 36.58 -1.44
C THR A 751 0.82 37.59 -0.60
N GLU A 752 0.88 38.85 -1.03
CA GLU A 752 1.59 39.91 -0.32
C GLU A 752 0.88 40.24 1.01
N GLN A 753 1.54 39.94 2.12
CA GLN A 753 1.06 40.29 3.45
C GLN A 753 1.36 41.75 3.77
N LEU A 754 0.33 42.56 3.88
CA LEU A 754 0.38 43.89 4.46
C LEU A 754 0.10 43.81 5.95
N ARG A 755 1.09 44.19 6.75
CA ARG A 755 0.94 44.28 8.20
C ARG A 755 0.09 45.49 8.57
N PRO A 756 -0.87 45.35 9.50
CA PRO A 756 -1.56 46.50 10.06
C PRO A 756 -0.58 47.45 10.76
N SER A 757 -0.90 48.73 10.76
CA SER A 757 -0.12 49.78 11.42
C SER A 757 -0.30 49.80 12.93
N GLY A 758 -1.38 49.21 13.44
CA GLY A 758 -1.70 49.13 14.87
C GLY A 758 -2.98 48.37 15.15
N VAL A 759 -3.22 48.03 16.42
CA VAL A 759 -4.51 47.55 16.93
C VAL A 759 -5.30 48.77 17.38
N SER A 760 -6.51 48.98 16.85
CA SER A 760 -7.35 50.12 17.24
C SER A 760 -8.21 49.81 18.46
N ASP A 761 -8.68 48.57 18.59
CA ASP A 761 -9.54 48.12 19.69
C ASP A 761 -9.55 46.59 19.82
N VAL A 762 -9.92 46.05 20.99
CA VAL A 762 -9.99 44.61 21.26
C VAL A 762 -11.05 44.30 22.31
N SER A 763 -11.72 43.14 22.22
CA SER A 763 -12.76 42.74 23.17
C SER A 763 -12.20 42.39 24.55
N SER A 764 -11.03 41.74 24.59
CA SER A 764 -10.29 41.42 25.82
C SER A 764 -8.85 41.04 25.51
N GLU A 765 -7.96 41.15 26.50
CA GLU A 765 -6.57 40.73 26.38
C GLU A 765 -6.01 40.27 27.73
N GLN A 766 -5.10 39.29 27.69
CA GLN A 766 -4.43 38.78 28.87
C GLN A 766 -3.18 39.62 29.16
N LEU A 767 -3.28 40.57 30.09
CA LEU A 767 -2.17 41.48 30.42
C LEU A 767 -1.20 40.95 31.49
N SER A 768 -1.46 39.78 32.07
CA SER A 768 -0.61 39.19 33.13
C SER A 768 -0.70 37.67 33.13
N GLY A 769 0.37 36.96 33.55
CA GLY A 769 0.36 35.49 33.61
C GLY A 769 0.80 34.78 32.32
N GLU A 770 0.99 35.52 31.22
CA GLU A 770 1.69 35.06 30.01
C GLU A 770 3.14 35.58 30.00
N PRO A 771 4.12 34.82 29.47
CA PRO A 771 5.48 35.33 29.27
C PRO A 771 5.49 36.45 28.24
N ALA A 772 6.02 37.62 28.60
CA ALA A 772 6.17 38.73 27.65
C ALA A 772 7.00 38.28 26.42
N PRO A 773 6.62 38.68 25.18
CA PRO A 773 5.60 39.70 24.84
C PRO A 773 4.15 39.17 24.67
N ASN A 774 3.87 37.91 25.03
CA ASN A 774 2.57 37.28 24.78
C ASN A 774 1.44 37.81 25.67
N GLY A 775 0.22 37.77 25.15
CA GLY A 775 -1.02 38.14 25.85
C GLY A 775 -1.71 39.38 25.28
N PRO A 776 -1.04 40.56 25.22
CA PRO A 776 -1.61 41.78 24.66
C PRO A 776 -2.00 41.69 23.18
N ALA A 777 -2.99 42.47 22.75
CA ALA A 777 -3.47 42.46 21.37
C ALA A 777 -2.40 42.87 20.34
N ALA A 778 -1.44 43.70 20.75
CA ALA A 778 -0.33 44.13 19.90
C ALA A 778 0.57 42.96 19.43
N ALA A 779 0.64 41.87 20.20
CA ALA A 779 1.40 40.68 19.81
C ALA A 779 0.78 39.96 18.59
N ALA A 780 -0.48 40.23 18.24
CA ALA A 780 -1.07 39.68 17.03
C ALA A 780 -0.64 40.39 15.74
N ILE A 781 0.12 41.48 15.80
CA ILE A 781 0.55 42.24 14.61
C ILE A 781 2.01 42.71 14.72
N ASP A 782 2.79 42.13 15.64
CA ASP A 782 4.18 42.53 15.88
C ASP A 782 5.14 41.98 14.82
N GLY A 783 4.66 41.04 14.00
CA GLY A 783 5.42 40.45 12.94
C GLY A 783 6.21 39.22 13.30
N ASP A 784 6.03 38.69 14.50
CA ASP A 784 6.65 37.46 14.98
C ASP A 784 5.56 36.39 15.28
N PRO A 785 5.34 35.41 14.39
CA PRO A 785 4.31 34.37 14.59
C PRO A 785 4.59 33.41 15.76
N ALA A 786 5.73 33.58 16.46
CA ALA A 786 6.01 32.90 17.72
C ALA A 786 5.41 33.60 18.94
N THR A 787 5.04 34.88 18.82
CA THR A 787 4.29 35.61 19.85
C THR A 787 2.79 35.43 19.63
N TYR A 788 1.95 35.81 20.59
CA TYR A 788 0.49 35.71 20.43
C TYR A 788 -0.30 36.68 21.29
N TRP A 789 -1.40 37.20 20.73
CA TRP A 789 -2.52 37.72 21.52
C TRP A 789 -3.26 36.56 22.17
N HIS A 790 -3.72 36.77 23.40
CA HIS A 790 -4.60 35.85 24.11
C HIS A 790 -5.75 36.63 24.72
N THR A 791 -6.98 36.20 24.50
CA THR A 791 -8.15 36.75 25.19
C THR A 791 -8.02 36.54 26.69
N GLN A 792 -8.63 37.40 27.50
CA GLN A 792 -8.50 37.28 28.95
C GLN A 792 -9.04 35.93 29.45
N TRP A 793 -8.18 35.13 30.07
CA TRP A 793 -8.52 33.87 30.73
C TRP A 793 -8.36 33.94 32.26
N SER A 794 -7.71 34.99 32.77
CA SER A 794 -7.52 35.24 34.21
C SER A 794 -7.45 36.75 34.54
N PRO A 795 -8.00 37.20 35.69
CA PRO A 795 -8.72 36.44 36.71
C PRO A 795 -10.18 36.11 36.32
N THR A 796 -10.67 36.67 35.22
CA THR A 796 -12.01 36.41 34.70
C THR A 796 -11.89 35.98 33.25
N GLU A 797 -12.45 34.81 32.97
CA GLU A 797 -12.46 34.23 31.63
C GLU A 797 -13.51 34.94 30.78
N ALA A 798 -13.04 35.68 29.78
CA ALA A 798 -13.91 36.28 28.78
C ALA A 798 -14.58 35.18 27.94
N ARG A 799 -15.83 35.38 27.55
CA ARG A 799 -16.61 34.43 26.75
C ARG A 799 -16.82 34.96 25.34
N TYR A 800 -16.94 34.03 24.39
CA TYR A 800 -17.26 34.32 23.00
C TYR A 800 -18.53 35.19 22.86
N PRO A 801 -18.58 36.07 21.82
CA PRO A 801 -17.57 36.27 20.79
C PRO A 801 -16.35 37.09 21.26
N HIS A 802 -15.17 36.80 20.71
CA HIS A 802 -13.95 37.60 20.92
C HIS A 802 -13.60 38.35 19.66
N ALA A 803 -13.07 39.57 19.76
CA ALA A 803 -12.77 40.36 18.57
C ALA A 803 -11.53 41.24 18.73
N ILE A 804 -10.82 41.44 17.63
CA ILE A 804 -9.70 42.35 17.51
C ILE A 804 -9.91 43.24 16.28
N VAL A 805 -9.66 44.53 16.43
CA VAL A 805 -9.75 45.52 15.35
C VAL A 805 -8.37 46.07 15.06
N VAL A 806 -7.94 45.96 13.80
CA VAL A 806 -6.64 46.45 13.33
C VAL A 806 -6.81 47.63 12.38
N ASP A 807 -5.90 48.61 12.47
CA ASP A 807 -5.84 49.81 11.62
C ASP A 807 -4.72 49.64 10.58
N LEU A 808 -5.06 49.75 9.30
CA LEU A 808 -4.11 49.71 8.19
C LEU A 808 -3.31 51.01 8.03
N GLY A 809 -3.63 52.04 8.79
CA GLY A 809 -2.97 53.36 8.82
C GLY A 809 -3.53 54.33 7.79
N GLU A 810 -3.94 53.82 6.64
CA GLU A 810 -4.65 54.53 5.58
C GLU A 810 -5.67 53.63 4.90
N SER A 811 -6.60 54.22 4.13
CA SER A 811 -7.54 53.42 3.33
C SER A 811 -6.81 52.70 2.21
N ARG A 812 -6.98 51.38 2.12
CA ARG A 812 -6.36 50.49 1.14
C ARG A 812 -7.40 49.54 0.57
N ASP A 813 -7.16 49.11 -0.67
CA ASP A 813 -7.92 48.01 -1.27
C ASP A 813 -7.34 46.70 -0.76
N ILE A 814 -8.15 45.95 -0.03
CA ILE A 814 -7.80 44.63 0.48
C ILE A 814 -8.82 43.60 -0.01
N CYS A 815 -8.39 42.36 -0.12
CA CYS A 815 -9.28 41.27 -0.50
C CYS A 815 -9.06 39.99 0.32
N GLY A 816 -8.32 40.09 1.43
CA GLY A 816 -8.17 38.97 2.34
C GLY A 816 -7.53 39.33 3.68
N LEU A 817 -7.66 38.41 4.63
CA LEU A 817 -7.08 38.44 5.97
C LEU A 817 -6.28 37.16 6.20
N TRP A 818 -5.03 37.32 6.63
CA TRP A 818 -4.19 36.24 7.11
C TRP A 818 -4.37 36.06 8.61
N TYR A 819 -4.63 34.82 9.02
CA TYR A 819 -4.66 34.37 10.40
C TYR A 819 -3.57 33.31 10.62
N THR A 820 -2.65 33.56 11.54
CA THR A 820 -1.69 32.57 11.99
C THR A 820 -2.08 32.09 13.38
N GLY A 821 -2.31 30.78 13.52
CA GLY A 821 -2.61 30.17 14.81
C GLY A 821 -1.39 30.18 15.74
N ARG A 822 -1.62 30.24 17.05
CA ARG A 822 -0.54 30.17 18.06
C ARG A 822 0.38 28.96 17.81
N SER A 823 1.69 29.21 17.79
CA SER A 823 2.73 28.20 17.62
C SER A 823 3.39 27.82 18.96
N GLY A 824 4.12 26.70 19.00
CA GLY A 824 4.85 26.23 20.19
C GLY A 824 4.94 24.70 20.29
N SER A 825 5.90 24.19 21.09
CA SER A 825 6.18 22.76 21.26
C SER A 825 5.56 22.14 22.53
N ASN A 826 4.87 22.92 23.35
CA ASN A 826 4.29 22.46 24.62
C ASN A 826 2.84 21.99 24.43
N GLN A 827 2.35 21.11 25.32
CA GLN A 827 1.01 20.49 25.24
C GLN A 827 -0.17 21.47 25.13
N GLY A 828 0.03 22.77 25.41
CA GLY A 828 -1.01 23.81 25.28
C GLY A 828 -0.89 24.71 24.04
N ALA A 829 0.02 24.43 23.10
CA ALA A 829 0.26 25.31 21.95
C ALA A 829 -0.93 25.42 20.98
N ALA A 830 -1.85 24.45 20.98
CA ALA A 830 -3.09 24.50 20.21
C ALA A 830 -4.22 25.29 20.89
N ASN A 831 -4.06 25.67 22.16
CA ASN A 831 -5.12 26.30 22.94
C ASN A 831 -5.46 27.70 22.42
N GLY A 832 -6.76 27.92 22.19
CA GLY A 832 -7.27 29.20 21.75
C GLY A 832 -7.27 29.40 20.24
N ARG A 833 -6.78 28.44 19.44
CA ARG A 833 -6.84 28.58 17.99
C ARG A 833 -8.30 28.70 17.54
N ILE A 834 -8.58 29.72 16.76
CA ILE A 834 -9.93 30.07 16.34
C ILE A 834 -10.45 28.96 15.43
N ALA A 835 -11.68 28.50 15.65
CA ALA A 835 -12.40 27.64 14.73
C ALA A 835 -13.32 28.48 13.85
N GLN A 836 -14.49 28.87 14.34
CA GLN A 836 -15.43 29.69 13.58
C GLN A 836 -15.08 31.17 13.72
N TYR A 837 -15.15 31.92 12.61
CA TYR A 837 -14.83 33.34 12.58
C TYR A 837 -15.76 34.14 11.65
N GLU A 838 -15.76 35.45 11.87
CA GLU A 838 -16.31 36.46 10.96
C GLU A 838 -15.30 37.60 10.80
N VAL A 839 -15.20 38.16 9.59
CA VAL A 839 -14.37 39.33 9.28
C VAL A 839 -15.27 40.47 8.83
N TYR A 840 -14.99 41.66 9.36
CA TYR A 840 -15.69 42.89 9.01
C TYR A 840 -14.67 43.96 8.61
N THR A 841 -15.10 44.91 7.80
CA THR A 841 -14.26 46.02 7.34
C THR A 841 -14.98 47.35 7.46
N SER A 842 -14.26 48.42 7.75
CA SER A 842 -14.84 49.77 7.76
C SER A 842 -13.83 50.85 7.41
N ALA A 843 -14.27 51.84 6.65
CA ALA A 843 -13.51 53.06 6.43
C ALA A 843 -13.62 54.07 7.59
N THR A 844 -14.62 53.92 8.48
CA THR A 844 -15.01 54.98 9.44
C THR A 844 -15.09 54.52 10.89
N THR A 845 -15.49 53.27 11.17
CA THR A 845 -15.51 52.73 12.53
C THR A 845 -14.23 51.97 12.85
N ASN A 846 -13.73 52.14 14.07
CA ASN A 846 -12.54 51.44 14.59
C ASN A 846 -12.78 50.84 15.99
N GLN A 847 -14.02 50.93 16.50
CA GLN A 847 -14.41 50.37 17.80
C GLN A 847 -14.94 48.96 17.63
N VAL A 848 -14.59 48.07 18.56
CA VAL A 848 -14.97 46.65 18.52
C VAL A 848 -16.50 46.48 18.55
N ASP A 849 -17.18 47.28 19.36
CA ASP A 849 -18.65 47.32 19.52
C ASP A 849 -19.36 48.31 18.58
N GLY A 850 -18.65 48.88 17.59
CA GLY A 850 -19.25 49.77 16.60
C GLY A 850 -20.23 49.06 15.67
N ASP A 851 -20.96 49.83 14.84
CA ASP A 851 -21.75 49.27 13.75
C ASP A 851 -20.83 49.02 12.54
N TRP A 852 -20.64 47.75 12.19
CA TRP A 852 -19.75 47.31 11.09
C TRP A 852 -20.52 46.88 9.83
N GLY A 853 -21.85 46.89 9.87
CA GLY A 853 -22.67 46.25 8.83
C GLY A 853 -22.46 44.73 8.80
N ASP A 854 -22.62 44.15 7.61
CA ASP A 854 -22.50 42.70 7.39
C ASP A 854 -21.02 42.25 7.32
N ALA A 855 -20.76 41.01 7.73
CA ALA A 855 -19.44 40.40 7.60
C ALA A 855 -19.05 40.27 6.11
N VAL A 856 -17.82 40.63 5.77
CA VAL A 856 -17.27 40.45 4.41
C VAL A 856 -16.91 38.99 4.13
N VAL A 857 -16.63 38.21 5.18
CA VAL A 857 -16.48 36.75 5.12
C VAL A 857 -16.72 36.14 6.49
N ALA A 858 -17.25 34.92 6.51
CA ALA A 858 -17.33 34.06 7.69
C ALA A 858 -16.88 32.65 7.31
N GLY A 859 -16.33 31.89 8.25
CA GLY A 859 -15.87 30.54 7.95
C GLY A 859 -15.25 29.82 9.13
N ASN A 860 -14.50 28.75 8.81
CA ASN A 860 -13.80 27.92 9.77
C ASN A 860 -12.30 27.89 9.44
N PHE A 861 -11.44 28.17 10.41
CA PHE A 861 -10.00 27.91 10.30
C PHE A 861 -9.70 26.45 10.70
N ALA A 862 -8.70 25.87 10.04
CA ALA A 862 -8.12 24.59 10.44
C ALA A 862 -7.34 24.74 11.75
N ASN A 863 -7.31 23.69 12.57
CA ASN A 863 -6.58 23.67 13.84
C ASN A 863 -5.06 23.49 13.63
N THR A 864 -4.41 24.48 13.02
CA THR A 864 -2.97 24.47 12.73
C THR A 864 -2.32 25.79 13.15
N ALA A 865 -1.01 25.75 13.38
CA ALA A 865 -0.19 26.96 13.59
C ALA A 865 0.23 27.63 12.27
N THR A 866 -0.05 27.00 11.13
CA THR A 866 0.31 27.54 9.82
C THR A 866 -0.57 28.74 9.50
N ALA A 867 -0.02 29.75 8.80
CA ALA A 867 -0.77 30.91 8.33
C ALA A 867 -1.89 30.47 7.36
N GLN A 868 -3.08 31.01 7.56
CA GLN A 868 -4.29 30.70 6.79
C GLN A 868 -4.84 32.00 6.21
N LEU A 869 -5.07 32.04 4.90
CA LEU A 869 -5.68 33.19 4.22
C LEU A 869 -7.18 32.96 4.07
N THR A 870 -7.98 33.89 4.55
CA THR A 870 -9.39 34.02 4.14
C THR A 870 -9.51 35.16 3.14
N SER A 871 -10.11 34.86 1.97
CA SER A 871 -10.29 35.83 0.89
C SER A 871 -11.75 36.27 0.81
N PHE A 872 -11.97 37.52 0.40
CA PHE A 872 -13.28 38.13 0.21
C PHE A 872 -13.25 39.11 -0.96
N ALA A 873 -14.43 39.56 -1.42
CA ALA A 873 -14.51 40.56 -2.48
C ALA A 873 -13.68 41.80 -2.12
N PRO A 874 -12.92 42.39 -3.07
CA PRO A 874 -12.10 43.57 -2.79
C PRO A 874 -12.91 44.69 -2.17
N VAL A 875 -12.42 45.22 -1.04
CA VAL A 875 -13.03 46.34 -0.33
C VAL A 875 -11.98 47.40 -0.06
N THR A 876 -12.33 48.65 -0.34
CA THR A 876 -11.55 49.81 0.09
C THR A 876 -11.86 50.07 1.57
N THR A 877 -10.92 49.80 2.46
CA THR A 877 -11.11 49.92 3.91
C THR A 877 -9.86 50.46 4.61
N ARG A 878 -10.03 50.94 5.84
CA ARG A 878 -8.92 51.29 6.73
C ARG A 878 -8.86 50.38 7.95
N TYR A 879 -10.00 49.98 8.48
CA TYR A 879 -10.07 49.14 9.67
C TYR A 879 -10.62 47.75 9.31
N VAL A 880 -10.07 46.73 9.95
CA VAL A 880 -10.49 45.33 9.79
C VAL A 880 -10.73 44.74 11.16
N LYS A 881 -11.90 44.13 11.36
CA LYS A 881 -12.26 43.44 12.60
C LYS A 881 -12.36 41.94 12.34
N LEU A 882 -11.55 41.15 13.06
CA LEU A 882 -11.72 39.71 13.14
C LEU A 882 -12.49 39.38 14.40
N VAL A 883 -13.59 38.63 14.25
CA VAL A 883 -14.41 38.09 15.34
C VAL A 883 -14.22 36.58 15.38
N ALA A 884 -13.70 36.06 16.48
CA ALA A 884 -13.72 34.64 16.80
C ALA A 884 -15.07 34.29 17.43
N LEU A 885 -15.73 33.24 16.93
CA LEU A 885 -17.01 32.73 17.41
C LEU A 885 -16.87 31.43 18.23
N SER A 886 -15.84 30.63 17.96
CA SER A 886 -15.51 29.42 18.71
C SER A 886 -14.02 29.05 18.62
N GLU A 887 -13.58 28.18 19.52
CA GLU A 887 -12.22 27.62 19.58
C GLU A 887 -12.19 26.19 19.03
N ALA A 888 -11.09 25.79 18.38
CA ALA A 888 -10.93 24.51 17.71
C ALA A 888 -11.05 23.26 18.61
N GLN A 889 -10.91 23.41 19.92
CA GLN A 889 -11.09 22.35 20.92
C GLN A 889 -12.28 22.62 21.85
N GLY A 890 -13.14 23.59 21.53
CA GLY A 890 -14.35 23.92 22.29
C GLY A 890 -14.14 24.74 23.57
N ASN A 891 -12.94 25.29 23.79
CA ASN A 891 -12.63 26.12 24.95
C ASN A 891 -13.16 27.57 24.78
N PRO A 892 -13.29 28.35 25.87
CA PRO A 892 -13.92 29.68 25.85
C PRO A 892 -13.01 30.86 25.45
N TRP A 893 -11.71 30.65 25.23
CA TRP A 893 -10.72 31.69 24.89
C TRP A 893 -10.26 31.60 23.43
N ALA A 894 -9.68 32.69 22.91
CA ALA A 894 -9.07 32.76 21.58
C ALA A 894 -7.61 33.26 21.64
N THR A 895 -6.81 32.81 20.69
CA THR A 895 -5.42 33.23 20.47
C THR A 895 -5.16 33.51 19.00
N ILE A 896 -4.31 34.50 18.74
CA ILE A 896 -3.80 34.79 17.41
C ILE A 896 -2.30 34.98 17.51
N GLY A 897 -1.55 34.20 16.72
CA GLY A 897 -0.10 34.34 16.59
C GLY A 897 0.28 35.57 15.77
N GLU A 898 -0.33 35.73 14.60
CA GLU A 898 -0.11 36.90 13.73
C GLU A 898 -1.34 37.15 12.84
N LEU A 899 -1.66 38.43 12.61
CA LEU A 899 -2.65 38.94 11.68
C LEU A 899 -1.98 39.84 10.64
N ALA A 900 -2.29 39.57 9.38
CA ALA A 900 -1.99 40.48 8.28
C ALA A 900 -3.20 40.59 7.36
N VAL A 901 -3.22 41.59 6.47
CA VAL A 901 -4.19 41.64 5.37
C VAL A 901 -3.46 41.46 4.05
N THR A 902 -4.20 41.14 3.00
CA THR A 902 -3.65 41.08 1.65
C THR A 902 -4.03 42.35 0.89
N GLY A 903 -3.04 43.05 0.34
CA GLY A 903 -3.25 44.27 -0.43
C GLY A 903 -2.95 44.15 -1.92
N THR A 904 -3.70 44.92 -2.70
CA THR A 904 -3.70 44.99 -4.17
C THR A 904 -4.37 43.76 -4.82
N PRO A 905 -5.66 43.87 -5.18
CA PRO A 905 -6.28 42.93 -6.11
C PRO A 905 -5.43 42.83 -7.38
N ALA A 906 -5.24 41.64 -7.94
CA ALA A 906 -4.74 41.55 -9.31
C ALA A 906 -5.75 42.28 -10.22
N PRO A 907 -5.32 43.15 -11.14
CA PRO A 907 -6.24 43.84 -12.02
C PRO A 907 -7.05 42.81 -12.81
N ILE A 908 -8.39 42.92 -12.77
CA ILE A 908 -9.27 42.10 -13.60
C ILE A 908 -8.95 42.46 -15.06
N PRO A 909 -8.62 41.49 -15.92
CA PRO A 909 -8.35 41.78 -17.32
C PRO A 909 -9.58 42.39 -18.01
N GLU A 910 -9.35 43.44 -18.80
CA GLU A 910 -10.38 43.97 -19.70
C GLU A 910 -10.29 43.26 -21.05
N TYR A 911 -11.43 42.82 -21.57
CA TYR A 911 -11.53 42.09 -22.84
C TYR A 911 -12.18 43.00 -23.89
N THR A 912 -11.42 43.32 -24.95
CA THR A 912 -11.89 44.16 -26.06
C THR A 912 -12.10 43.28 -27.28
N ALA A 913 -13.33 42.80 -27.46
CA ALA A 913 -13.67 41.91 -28.57
C ALA A 913 -13.69 42.64 -29.92
N ALA A 914 -13.31 41.91 -30.97
CA ALA A 914 -13.50 42.29 -32.36
C ALA A 914 -13.91 41.05 -33.16
N ILE A 915 -14.80 41.21 -34.15
CA ILE A 915 -15.14 40.15 -35.10
C ILE A 915 -15.01 40.65 -36.53
N THR A 916 -14.70 39.72 -37.43
CA THR A 916 -14.57 39.92 -38.87
C THR A 916 -15.28 38.81 -39.61
N LEU A 917 -15.81 39.13 -40.79
CA LEU A 917 -16.38 38.16 -41.71
C LEU A 917 -15.39 37.95 -42.86
N ASP A 918 -15.32 36.73 -43.37
CA ASP A 918 -14.49 36.41 -44.54
C ASP A 918 -14.96 37.14 -45.80
N HIS A 919 -16.24 37.53 -45.87
CA HIS A 919 -16.81 38.44 -46.87
C HIS A 919 -18.03 39.20 -46.32
N ASP A 920 -18.33 40.37 -46.89
CA ASP A 920 -19.38 41.31 -46.43
C ASP A 920 -20.65 41.30 -47.30
N THR A 921 -20.70 40.43 -48.31
CA THR A 921 -21.81 40.29 -49.26
C THR A 921 -22.15 38.82 -49.50
N ALA A 922 -23.38 38.41 -49.18
CA ALA A 922 -23.81 37.01 -49.23
C ALA A 922 -25.11 36.81 -50.04
N GLN A 923 -25.42 35.57 -50.39
CA GLN A 923 -26.72 35.11 -50.87
C GLN A 923 -27.43 34.32 -49.75
N PRO A 924 -28.78 34.22 -49.79
CA PRO A 924 -29.50 33.33 -48.88
C PRO A 924 -28.98 31.89 -48.99
N GLY A 925 -28.64 31.29 -47.83
CA GLY A 925 -28.06 29.94 -47.75
C GLY A 925 -26.52 29.87 -47.80
N ASP A 926 -25.82 30.98 -48.05
CA ASP A 926 -24.35 31.03 -47.95
C ASP A 926 -23.88 30.81 -46.50
N THR A 927 -22.66 30.32 -46.34
CA THR A 927 -22.00 30.19 -45.03
C THR A 927 -20.89 31.22 -44.92
N LEU A 928 -21.05 32.14 -43.97
CA LEU A 928 -20.07 33.16 -43.60
C LEU A 928 -19.15 32.62 -42.50
N LYS A 929 -17.85 32.85 -42.62
CA LYS A 929 -16.89 32.48 -41.57
C LYS A 929 -16.64 33.68 -40.67
N VAL A 930 -17.16 33.62 -39.45
CA VAL A 930 -16.96 34.63 -38.42
C VAL A 930 -15.66 34.32 -37.69
N SER A 931 -14.69 35.24 -37.76
CA SER A 931 -13.44 35.17 -36.99
C SER A 931 -13.39 36.29 -35.98
N GLY A 932 -13.16 35.96 -34.71
CA GLY A 932 -13.13 36.93 -33.61
C GLY A 932 -11.87 36.84 -32.76
N THR A 933 -11.51 37.94 -32.12
CA THR A 933 -10.36 38.06 -31.21
C THR A 933 -10.72 38.91 -30.00
N GLY A 934 -9.99 38.78 -28.90
CA GLY A 934 -10.14 39.65 -27.73
C GLY A 934 -11.32 39.31 -26.82
N PHE A 935 -11.86 38.10 -26.97
CA PHE A 935 -12.73 37.46 -25.97
C PHE A 935 -11.90 36.90 -24.81
N ALA A 936 -12.54 36.54 -23.71
CA ALA A 936 -11.86 35.86 -22.61
C ALA A 936 -11.44 34.44 -23.00
N PRO A 937 -10.23 34.01 -22.62
CA PRO A 937 -9.74 32.66 -22.87
C PRO A 937 -10.75 31.59 -22.43
N GLY A 938 -11.08 30.63 -23.30
CA GLY A 938 -11.98 29.53 -22.93
C GLY A 938 -13.42 29.94 -22.62
N GLU A 939 -13.87 31.14 -23.01
CA GLU A 939 -15.27 31.55 -22.84
C GLU A 939 -16.17 31.13 -24.01
N LEU A 940 -17.44 30.83 -23.71
CA LEU A 940 -18.45 30.66 -24.76
C LEU A 940 -18.85 32.03 -25.29
N VAL A 941 -18.82 32.21 -26.60
CA VAL A 941 -19.25 33.42 -27.31
C VAL A 941 -20.54 33.11 -28.04
N ASN A 942 -21.60 33.81 -27.67
CA ASN A 942 -22.89 33.72 -28.33
C ASN A 942 -22.90 34.67 -29.52
N LEU A 943 -23.09 34.12 -30.71
CA LEU A 943 -23.30 34.85 -31.95
C LEU A 943 -24.80 34.87 -32.19
N SER A 944 -25.36 36.08 -32.27
CA SER A 944 -26.78 36.30 -32.55
C SER A 944 -26.94 37.40 -33.58
N GLU A 945 -28.01 37.32 -34.34
CA GLU A 945 -28.41 38.41 -35.23
C GLU A 945 -29.09 39.53 -34.43
N GLY A 946 -28.62 40.77 -34.58
CA GLY A 946 -29.20 41.94 -33.94
C GLY A 946 -30.56 42.34 -34.53
N ASP A 947 -31.36 43.09 -33.76
CA ASP A 947 -32.70 43.55 -34.19
C ASP A 947 -32.69 44.24 -35.56
N GLN A 948 -33.49 43.69 -36.48
CA GLN A 948 -33.72 44.23 -37.83
C GLN A 948 -34.43 45.60 -37.77
N PRO A 949 -34.03 46.61 -38.55
CA PRO A 949 -34.84 47.80 -38.75
C PRO A 949 -36.04 47.46 -39.68
N GLU A 950 -37.24 47.37 -39.09
CA GLU A 950 -38.56 47.29 -39.75
C GLU A 950 -38.79 46.13 -40.76
N GLY A 951 -39.08 44.93 -40.24
CA GLY A 951 -39.60 43.78 -41.01
C GLY A 951 -39.87 42.57 -40.10
N GLU A 952 -40.76 41.64 -40.49
CA GLU A 952 -41.15 40.48 -39.66
C GLU A 952 -39.94 39.69 -39.14
N ALA A 953 -39.91 39.42 -37.83
CA ALA A 953 -38.80 38.78 -37.14
C ALA A 953 -38.56 37.36 -37.69
N LEU A 954 -37.43 37.16 -38.39
CA LEU A 954 -36.88 35.85 -38.65
C LEU A 954 -36.54 35.19 -37.31
N ALA A 955 -36.77 33.87 -37.18
CA ALA A 955 -36.38 33.14 -35.97
C ALA A 955 -34.86 33.30 -35.78
N ALA A 956 -34.45 34.05 -34.75
CA ALA A 956 -33.05 34.37 -34.49
C ALA A 956 -32.20 33.10 -34.46
N ALA A 957 -31.33 32.92 -35.45
CA ALA A 957 -30.28 31.92 -35.38
C ALA A 957 -29.32 32.37 -34.29
N THR A 958 -29.20 31.58 -33.22
CA THR A 958 -28.14 31.78 -32.22
C THR A 958 -27.20 30.59 -32.34
N ILE A 959 -25.93 30.85 -32.60
CA ILE A 959 -24.87 29.83 -32.54
C ILE A 959 -23.89 30.20 -31.44
N THR A 960 -23.24 29.20 -30.85
CA THR A 960 -22.24 29.40 -29.81
C THR A 960 -20.90 28.88 -30.29
N ALA A 961 -19.84 29.67 -30.07
CA ALA A 961 -18.46 29.29 -30.35
C ALA A 961 -17.64 29.34 -29.05
N GLN A 962 -16.68 28.44 -28.89
CA GLN A 962 -15.77 28.43 -27.74
C GLN A 962 -14.51 29.21 -28.11
N ALA A 963 -14.15 30.25 -27.35
CA ALA A 963 -12.87 30.93 -27.49
C ALA A 963 -11.70 30.00 -27.12
N ASP A 964 -10.63 30.04 -27.91
CA ASP A 964 -9.36 29.39 -27.55
C ASP A 964 -8.66 30.12 -26.38
N LEU A 965 -7.48 29.65 -25.99
CA LEU A 965 -6.74 30.27 -24.88
C LEU A 965 -6.17 31.67 -25.20
N ASP A 966 -6.12 32.04 -26.49
CA ASP A 966 -5.71 33.37 -26.94
C ASP A 966 -6.93 34.31 -27.09
N GLY A 967 -8.14 33.84 -26.78
CA GLY A 967 -9.37 34.62 -26.87
C GLY A 967 -9.92 34.75 -28.30
N ASN A 968 -9.52 33.84 -29.19
CA ASN A 968 -9.98 33.83 -30.58
C ASN A 968 -11.14 32.86 -30.77
N ILE A 969 -12.07 33.20 -31.65
CA ILE A 969 -13.14 32.31 -32.10
C ILE A 969 -13.14 32.19 -33.62
N VAL A 970 -13.61 31.04 -34.10
CA VAL A 970 -13.95 30.82 -35.50
C VAL A 970 -15.25 30.04 -35.56
N ALA A 971 -16.26 30.57 -36.25
CA ALA A 971 -17.57 29.97 -36.36
C ALA A 971 -18.13 30.11 -37.78
N ASP A 972 -18.89 29.09 -38.21
CA ASP A 972 -19.59 29.11 -39.48
C ASP A 972 -21.03 29.59 -39.23
N TRP A 973 -21.39 30.72 -39.85
CA TRP A 973 -22.69 31.35 -39.77
C TRP A 973 -23.46 31.13 -41.07
N VAL A 974 -24.58 30.40 -41.01
CA VAL A 974 -25.41 30.15 -42.20
C VAL A 974 -26.42 31.28 -42.36
N VAL A 975 -26.36 31.96 -43.50
CA VAL A 975 -27.29 33.03 -43.85
C VAL A 975 -28.67 32.44 -44.09
N ALA A 976 -29.69 32.98 -43.40
CA ALA A 976 -31.06 32.48 -43.51
C ALA A 976 -31.59 32.55 -44.95
N ALA A 977 -32.41 31.56 -45.33
CA ALA A 977 -32.94 31.44 -46.69
C ALA A 977 -33.87 32.60 -47.12
N GLU A 978 -34.36 33.39 -46.17
CA GLU A 978 -35.26 34.54 -46.39
C GLU A 978 -34.58 35.89 -46.09
N ALA A 979 -33.27 35.90 -45.82
CA ALA A 979 -32.52 37.12 -45.51
C ALA A 979 -32.42 38.06 -46.73
N ALA A 980 -32.65 39.35 -46.53
CA ALA A 980 -32.49 40.39 -47.55
C ALA A 980 -32.12 41.72 -46.88
N GLY A 981 -31.21 42.49 -47.50
CA GLY A 981 -30.77 43.77 -46.96
C GLY A 981 -29.56 43.66 -46.03
N SER A 982 -29.45 44.56 -45.06
CA SER A 982 -28.29 44.67 -44.17
C SER A 982 -28.54 43.90 -42.86
N HIS A 983 -27.61 43.03 -42.50
CA HIS A 983 -27.70 42.17 -41.32
C HIS A 983 -26.48 42.38 -40.43
N THR A 984 -26.67 42.42 -39.11
CA THR A 984 -25.59 42.57 -38.13
C THR A 984 -25.51 41.35 -37.24
N ILE A 985 -24.34 40.72 -37.21
CA ILE A 985 -24.00 39.65 -36.26
C ILE A 985 -23.38 40.31 -35.04
N THR A 986 -23.96 40.08 -33.87
CA THR A 986 -23.42 40.49 -32.57
C THR A 986 -22.82 39.28 -31.88
N ALA A 987 -21.53 39.32 -31.59
CA ALA A 987 -20.83 38.35 -30.76
C ALA A 987 -20.76 38.86 -29.33
N THR A 988 -21.25 38.07 -28.36
CA THR A 988 -21.22 38.40 -26.93
C THR A 988 -20.54 37.28 -26.13
N GLY A 989 -19.43 37.59 -25.48
CA GLY A 989 -18.79 36.69 -24.52
C GLY A 989 -19.67 36.42 -23.32
N ALA A 990 -19.96 35.16 -23.03
CA ALA A 990 -20.90 34.76 -21.99
C ALA A 990 -20.40 35.07 -20.57
N VAL A 991 -19.08 35.05 -20.37
CA VAL A 991 -18.49 35.30 -19.06
C VAL A 991 -17.94 36.71 -19.00
N SER A 992 -17.12 37.15 -19.95
CA SER A 992 -16.52 38.49 -19.96
C SER A 992 -17.57 39.58 -20.16
N GLY A 993 -18.59 39.31 -20.98
CA GLY A 993 -19.52 40.31 -21.50
C GLY A 993 -18.94 41.16 -22.64
N ALA A 994 -17.75 40.82 -23.15
CA ALA A 994 -17.15 41.53 -24.29
C ALA A 994 -18.04 41.37 -25.52
N GLN A 995 -18.29 42.48 -26.23
CA GLN A 995 -19.18 42.51 -27.39
C GLN A 995 -18.47 43.07 -28.62
N ALA A 996 -18.77 42.48 -29.77
CA ALA A 996 -18.31 42.95 -31.07
C ALA A 996 -19.39 42.71 -32.12
N GLU A 997 -19.43 43.56 -33.14
CA GLU A 997 -20.41 43.50 -34.22
C GLU A 997 -19.73 43.50 -35.59
N ALA A 998 -20.31 42.77 -36.53
CA ALA A 998 -19.95 42.84 -37.94
C ALA A 998 -21.23 42.81 -38.79
N THR A 999 -21.23 43.61 -39.85
CA THR A 999 -22.36 43.75 -40.76
C THR A 999 -22.05 43.11 -42.10
N PHE A 1000 -23.02 42.42 -42.69
CA PHE A 1000 -22.99 41.94 -44.06
C PHE A 1000 -24.28 42.32 -44.80
N THR A 1001 -24.24 42.32 -46.13
CA THR A 1001 -25.39 42.61 -46.98
C THR A 1001 -25.80 41.37 -47.76
N VAL A 1002 -27.08 41.02 -47.73
CA VAL A 1002 -27.65 39.97 -48.58
C VAL A 1002 -28.26 40.62 -49.81
N ALA A 1003 -27.76 40.26 -51.00
CA ALA A 1003 -28.25 40.89 -52.23
C ALA A 1003 -29.68 40.43 -52.53
N GLU A 1004 -30.57 41.37 -52.83
CA GLU A 1004 -31.93 41.04 -53.27
C GLU A 1004 -31.88 40.23 -54.57
N THR A 1005 -32.53 39.06 -54.56
CA THR A 1005 -32.79 38.33 -55.80
C THR A 1005 -33.57 39.24 -56.75
N PRO A 1006 -33.10 39.55 -57.98
CA PRO A 1006 -33.83 40.39 -58.90
C PRO A 1006 -35.20 39.79 -59.20
N GLY A 1007 -36.27 40.47 -58.77
CA GLY A 1007 -37.64 40.10 -59.07
C GLY A 1007 -37.83 39.97 -60.59
N GLY A 1008 -38.13 38.76 -61.04
CA GLY A 1008 -38.56 38.50 -62.41
C GLY A 1008 -39.84 39.27 -62.70
N ALA A 1009 -39.82 40.00 -63.81
CA ALA A 1009 -40.88 40.88 -64.27
C ALA A 1009 -42.27 40.21 -64.37
N ASP A 1010 -43.28 40.96 -63.95
CA ASP A 1010 -44.67 40.78 -64.36
C ASP A 1010 -44.80 40.75 -65.88
N ALA A 1011 -45.44 39.71 -66.40
CA ALA A 1011 -45.98 39.66 -67.75
C ALA A 1011 -47.41 39.12 -67.69
N ASP A 1012 -48.37 40.04 -67.59
CA ASP A 1012 -49.75 39.83 -68.01
C ASP A 1012 -49.79 39.49 -69.51
N ALA A 1013 -50.41 38.35 -69.86
CA ALA A 1013 -51.39 38.23 -70.95
C ALA A 1013 -51.79 36.76 -71.18
N ASP A 1014 -52.97 36.44 -70.67
CA ASP A 1014 -54.10 35.79 -71.35
C ASP A 1014 -53.85 35.02 -72.68
N GLY A 1015 -54.44 33.82 -72.74
CA GLY A 1015 -54.97 33.28 -74.00
C GLY A 1015 -54.33 32.01 -74.58
N GLY A 1016 -54.97 30.87 -74.31
CA GLY A 1016 -55.52 30.04 -75.38
C GLY A 1016 -54.62 29.03 -76.10
N SER A 1017 -54.85 27.76 -75.74
CA SER A 1017 -55.22 26.66 -76.65
C SER A 1017 -54.26 26.17 -77.75
N ASP A 1018 -53.98 24.87 -77.61
CA ASP A 1018 -54.12 23.80 -78.61
C ASP A 1018 -52.97 23.45 -79.58
N ALA A 1019 -52.83 22.13 -79.70
CA ALA A 1019 -52.19 21.34 -80.76
C ALA A 1019 -50.69 21.59 -81.00
N GLY A 1020 -49.81 20.59 -80.95
CA GLY A 1020 -49.97 19.22 -81.41
C GLY A 1020 -49.02 18.97 -82.59
N ALA A 1021 -48.40 17.79 -82.58
CA ALA A 1021 -47.59 17.18 -83.64
C ALA A 1021 -46.15 17.72 -83.78
N ALA A 1022 -45.16 16.88 -83.42
CA ALA A 1022 -44.52 15.88 -84.30
C ALA A 1022 -43.40 16.53 -85.14
N ALA A 1023 -42.22 15.96 -85.38
CA ALA A 1023 -41.70 14.63 -85.17
C ALA A 1023 -40.16 14.71 -85.24
N ASP A 1024 -39.52 13.71 -84.63
CA ASP A 1024 -38.40 12.94 -85.18
C ASP A 1024 -37.22 13.66 -85.85
N ALA A 1025 -36.04 13.48 -85.26
CA ALA A 1025 -35.15 12.35 -85.58
C ALA A 1025 -33.77 12.64 -84.96
N ASN A 1026 -33.33 11.86 -83.97
CA ASN A 1026 -32.53 10.64 -84.14
C ASN A 1026 -31.04 10.96 -84.37
N GLY A 1027 -30.06 10.42 -83.67
CA GLY A 1027 -30.00 9.41 -82.61
C GLY A 1027 -28.76 9.72 -81.76
N GLY A 1028 -28.67 9.24 -80.52
CA GLY A 1028 -28.38 7.83 -80.21
C GLY A 1028 -26.90 7.76 -79.81
N SER A 1029 -26.46 7.11 -78.74
CA SER A 1029 -27.00 6.08 -77.85
C SER A 1029 -26.15 6.15 -76.58
N GLY A 1030 -26.68 6.12 -75.36
CA GLY A 1030 -27.24 4.92 -74.68
C GLY A 1030 -26.19 4.44 -73.65
N SER A 1031 -26.46 4.06 -72.41
CA SER A 1031 -27.65 3.72 -71.59
C SER A 1031 -27.15 3.80 -70.13
N GLY A 1032 -27.87 4.15 -69.07
CA GLY A 1032 -29.26 3.84 -68.69
C GLY A 1032 -29.25 3.39 -67.21
N ASN A 1033 -29.78 4.24 -66.32
CA ASN A 1033 -30.89 4.01 -65.36
C ASN A 1033 -30.53 3.22 -64.09
N SER A 1034 -31.05 3.50 -62.89
CA SER A 1034 -32.32 4.11 -62.42
C SER A 1034 -32.14 4.54 -60.94
N ALA A 1035 -32.49 5.74 -60.48
CA ALA A 1035 -33.83 6.29 -60.16
C ALA A 1035 -34.39 5.92 -58.76
N ALA A 1036 -35.03 6.96 -58.17
CA ALA A 1036 -35.94 7.01 -57.02
C ALA A 1036 -35.29 7.11 -55.61
N SER A 1037 -35.76 7.95 -54.68
CA SER A 1037 -36.77 9.03 -54.70
C SER A 1037 -36.76 9.76 -53.36
N GLN A 1038 -36.77 11.10 -53.45
CA GLN A 1038 -37.56 12.06 -52.67
C GLN A 1038 -37.51 12.07 -51.13
N ALA A 1039 -36.93 13.16 -50.64
CA ALA A 1039 -37.19 13.81 -49.37
C ALA A 1039 -38.50 14.63 -49.40
N SER A 1040 -39.13 14.79 -48.23
CA SER A 1040 -39.97 15.94 -47.93
C SER A 1040 -40.02 16.17 -46.42
N ALA A 1041 -39.80 17.44 -46.05
CA ALA A 1041 -39.80 18.02 -44.72
C ALA A 1041 -41.18 18.03 -44.03
N MET A 1042 -41.18 18.25 -42.71
CA MET A 1042 -42.26 18.90 -41.99
C MET A 1042 -41.69 19.79 -40.87
N ALA A 1043 -42.13 21.03 -40.85
CA ALA A 1043 -41.91 22.05 -39.83
C ALA A 1043 -43.28 22.47 -39.25
N SER A 1044 -43.29 22.93 -37.98
CA SER A 1044 -44.14 23.99 -37.37
C SER A 1044 -44.11 23.80 -35.84
N ALA A 1045 -43.63 24.72 -34.99
CA ALA A 1045 -44.16 26.06 -34.61
C ALA A 1045 -45.57 25.97 -33.95
N ALA A 1046 -45.98 26.68 -32.88
CA ALA A 1046 -45.45 27.85 -32.18
C ALA A 1046 -46.15 28.09 -30.80
N ALA A 1047 -45.51 28.91 -29.95
CA ALA A 1047 -46.02 30.03 -29.12
C ALA A 1047 -47.17 29.89 -28.09
N SER A 1048 -46.98 30.54 -26.92
CA SER A 1048 -47.77 31.73 -26.52
C SER A 1048 -47.26 32.38 -25.21
N ALA A 1049 -47.41 33.71 -25.13
CA ALA A 1049 -47.03 34.56 -24.00
C ALA A 1049 -48.26 35.25 -23.36
N ASN A 1050 -48.19 35.37 -22.03
CA ASN A 1050 -48.55 36.47 -21.12
C ASN A 1050 -49.99 37.05 -20.91
N ALA A 1051 -50.26 37.26 -19.61
CA ALA A 1051 -51.02 38.32 -18.91
C ALA A 1051 -52.58 38.38 -18.87
N SER A 1052 -53.16 38.18 -17.68
CA SER A 1052 -53.65 39.26 -16.78
C SER A 1052 -54.88 38.91 -15.89
N ALA A 1053 -54.80 39.35 -14.63
CA ALA A 1053 -55.84 39.99 -13.80
C ALA A 1053 -57.13 39.25 -13.30
N ASN A 1054 -57.16 39.11 -11.96
CA ASN A 1054 -58.19 39.61 -11.01
C ASN A 1054 -59.44 38.77 -10.63
N ALA A 1055 -59.43 38.37 -9.35
CA ALA A 1055 -60.46 38.41 -8.29
C ALA A 1055 -61.89 37.84 -8.44
N ASN A 1056 -62.29 37.28 -7.29
CA ASN A 1056 -63.63 37.11 -6.68
C ASN A 1056 -64.47 35.86 -7.00
N GLY A 1057 -64.86 35.17 -5.91
CA GLY A 1057 -66.27 34.86 -5.68
C GLY A 1057 -66.62 33.42 -5.34
N ALA A 1058 -66.53 33.09 -4.05
CA ALA A 1058 -67.44 32.24 -3.26
C ALA A 1058 -68.48 31.35 -3.97
N ALA A 1059 -68.56 30.07 -3.60
CA ALA A 1059 -69.51 29.58 -2.56
C ALA A 1059 -69.76 28.05 -2.58
N LYS A 1060 -69.52 27.44 -1.41
CA LYS A 1060 -70.39 26.52 -0.63
C LYS A 1060 -71.04 25.27 -1.26
N GLY A 1061 -70.84 24.16 -0.55
CA GLY A 1061 -71.80 23.07 -0.31
C GLY A 1061 -71.10 21.80 0.17
N ALA A 1062 -70.73 21.61 1.44
CA ALA A 1062 -71.54 21.30 2.64
C ALA A 1062 -72.17 19.90 2.69
N ALA A 1063 -71.78 19.13 3.73
CA ALA A 1063 -72.54 18.15 4.56
C ALA A 1063 -71.67 16.90 4.85
N LYS A 1064 -71.63 16.25 6.02
CA LYS A 1064 -72.10 16.42 7.41
C LYS A 1064 -71.79 15.08 8.13
N GLY A 1065 -71.54 15.09 9.44
CA GLY A 1065 -71.65 13.90 10.32
C GLY A 1065 -70.48 13.81 11.31
N ALA A 1066 -70.49 14.50 12.45
CA ALA A 1066 -71.22 14.22 13.70
C ALA A 1066 -70.59 13.12 14.58
N ALA A 1067 -70.14 13.55 15.77
CA ALA A 1067 -70.65 13.13 17.09
C ALA A 1067 -69.60 12.73 18.15
N ASN A 1068 -69.67 13.48 19.26
CA ASN A 1068 -69.66 13.05 20.67
C ASN A 1068 -68.47 12.27 21.27
N GLY A 1069 -68.07 12.74 22.47
CA GLY A 1069 -67.75 11.83 23.58
C GLY A 1069 -66.75 12.37 24.59
N ALA A 1070 -67.21 13.13 25.58
CA ALA A 1070 -66.47 13.48 26.79
C ALA A 1070 -66.74 12.44 27.91
N ALA A 1071 -65.70 12.10 28.70
CA ALA A 1071 -65.72 11.80 30.16
C ALA A 1071 -64.35 11.16 30.52
N LYS A 1072 -63.46 11.76 31.32
CA LYS A 1072 -63.46 11.97 32.78
C LYS A 1072 -63.68 10.72 33.65
N GLY A 1073 -62.60 10.34 34.35
CA GLY A 1073 -62.54 9.61 35.63
C GLY A 1073 -61.05 9.39 35.97
N ALA A 1074 -60.38 10.22 36.79
CA ALA A 1074 -60.41 10.28 38.26
C ALA A 1074 -60.01 8.95 38.92
N ALA A 1075 -59.20 8.83 39.97
CA ALA A 1075 -58.36 9.71 40.78
C ALA A 1075 -57.68 8.79 41.83
N ASN A 1076 -56.71 9.34 42.58
CA ASN A 1076 -56.04 8.83 43.79
C ASN A 1076 -54.78 7.96 43.57
N GLY A 1077 -53.63 8.27 44.19
CA GLY A 1077 -53.35 9.35 45.13
C GLY A 1077 -51.90 9.40 45.64
N ALA A 1078 -51.48 10.64 45.94
CA ALA A 1078 -50.67 11.11 47.09
C ALA A 1078 -49.29 10.44 47.35
N SER A 1079 -48.16 11.07 47.02
CA SER A 1079 -47.51 12.23 47.67
C SER A 1079 -46.73 11.92 48.95
N LYS A 1080 -45.43 12.25 48.97
CA LYS A 1080 -44.76 12.98 50.05
C LYS A 1080 -43.39 13.50 49.57
N GLY A 1081 -43.33 14.81 49.32
CA GLY A 1081 -42.12 15.59 49.57
C GLY A 1081 -42.18 16.17 50.98
N ALA A 1082 -41.02 16.32 51.62
CA ALA A 1082 -40.70 17.21 52.74
C ALA A 1082 -39.33 16.78 53.29
N ALA A 1083 -38.37 17.65 53.65
CA ALA A 1083 -38.39 19.10 53.68
C ALA A 1083 -36.95 19.66 53.82
N ASN A 1084 -36.75 20.81 53.19
CA ASN A 1084 -36.02 22.01 53.62
C ASN A 1084 -35.01 21.93 54.79
N GLY A 1085 -33.76 22.24 54.46
CA GLY A 1085 -33.20 23.58 54.68
C GLY A 1085 -32.54 23.86 56.03
N ALA A 1086 -31.23 24.14 56.00
CA ALA A 1086 -30.59 25.29 56.67
C ALA A 1086 -29.06 25.25 56.56
N SER A 1087 -28.50 26.46 56.55
CA SER A 1087 -27.18 26.83 57.08
C SER A 1087 -25.97 26.83 56.15
N LYS A 1088 -25.58 28.06 55.82
CA LYS A 1088 -24.24 28.55 55.48
C LYS A 1088 -23.15 27.91 56.37
N GLY A 1089 -22.01 27.59 55.75
CA GLY A 1089 -20.76 27.21 56.40
C GLY A 1089 -19.58 27.64 55.54
N ASN A 1090 -19.04 28.80 55.87
CA ASN A 1090 -17.79 29.39 55.37
C ASN A 1090 -16.61 28.49 55.77
N GLY A 1091 -15.60 28.25 54.93
CA GLY A 1091 -14.48 27.40 55.35
C GLY A 1091 -13.41 27.13 54.30
N ASN A 1092 -12.58 28.15 54.06
CA ASN A 1092 -11.31 28.13 53.35
C ASN A 1092 -10.28 27.17 53.99
N GLY A 1093 -9.31 26.67 53.22
CA GLY A 1093 -8.04 26.15 53.76
C GLY A 1093 -7.65 24.77 53.22
N SER A 1094 -6.66 24.62 52.33
CA SER A 1094 -5.22 24.88 52.46
C SER A 1094 -4.42 23.67 52.95
N GLY A 1095 -3.34 23.38 52.21
CA GLY A 1095 -2.10 22.82 52.72
C GLY A 1095 -1.95 21.32 52.51
N LYS A 1096 -0.97 20.78 51.77
CA LYS A 1096 0.39 21.26 51.44
C LYS A 1096 1.13 21.92 52.61
N LYS A 1097 1.85 21.09 53.34
CA LYS A 1097 3.15 21.29 54.00
C LYS A 1097 3.39 19.97 54.74
N ALA A 1098 4.55 19.31 54.67
CA ALA A 1098 5.88 19.72 55.11
C ALA A 1098 6.63 18.37 55.30
N VAL A 1099 7.95 18.18 55.24
CA VAL A 1099 9.11 19.08 55.28
C VAL A 1099 10.38 18.19 55.17
N ALA A 1100 11.48 18.84 54.80
CA ALA A 1100 12.88 18.59 55.20
C ALA A 1100 13.83 17.96 54.17
N GLU A 1101 14.65 18.84 53.55
CA GLU A 1101 16.11 18.61 53.47
C GLU A 1101 16.73 18.65 54.89
N PRO A 1102 18.00 18.28 55.12
CA PRO A 1102 19.09 19.26 54.89
C PRO A 1102 20.48 18.71 54.51
N ALA A 1103 21.25 19.61 53.85
CA ALA A 1103 22.68 19.93 54.04
C ALA A 1103 23.76 18.82 53.81
N GLY A 1104 24.93 19.11 53.24
CA GLY A 1104 25.54 20.38 52.84
C GLY A 1104 26.99 20.19 52.36
N GLU A 1105 27.49 21.25 51.72
CA GLU A 1105 28.88 21.77 51.65
C GLU A 1105 30.09 20.84 51.43
N ALA A 1106 30.81 21.10 50.33
CA ALA A 1106 32.25 21.45 50.22
C ALA A 1106 32.69 21.14 48.78
N GLY A 1107 33.13 22.06 47.93
CA GLY A 1107 34.35 22.87 48.02
C GLY A 1107 35.22 22.50 46.80
N VAL A 1108 35.42 23.40 45.82
CA VAL A 1108 36.63 24.27 45.69
C VAL A 1108 37.67 23.69 44.70
N ASN A 1109 38.04 24.56 43.73
CA ASN A 1109 39.29 24.66 42.93
C ASN A 1109 39.46 23.79 41.68
N ASP A 1110 39.51 24.42 40.49
CA ASP A 1110 40.71 24.97 39.77
C ASP A 1110 41.42 23.85 39.00
N ALA A 1111 42.02 24.01 37.83
CA ALA A 1111 42.12 25.03 36.80
C ALA A 1111 42.92 24.38 35.65
N ASP A 1112 42.91 25.02 34.48
CA ASP A 1112 43.94 25.02 33.43
C ASP A 1112 44.25 23.75 32.60
N GLY A 1113 44.20 23.97 31.27
CA GLY A 1113 45.44 23.91 30.49
C GLY A 1113 45.45 23.07 29.21
N SER A 1114 45.29 23.76 28.06
CA SER A 1114 45.96 23.56 26.74
C SER A 1114 46.15 22.13 26.19
N ALA A 1115 45.50 21.76 25.09
CA ALA A 1115 45.93 21.96 23.69
C ALA A 1115 47.18 21.16 23.27
N ASP A 1116 47.00 20.09 22.47
CA ASP A 1116 47.53 19.94 21.09
C ASP A 1116 47.26 18.52 20.52
N GLY A 1117 47.00 18.42 19.21
CA GLY A 1117 47.29 17.20 18.43
C GLY A 1117 46.13 16.49 17.69
N SER A 1118 46.00 16.81 16.40
CA SER A 1118 45.37 16.18 15.22
C SER A 1118 44.84 14.72 15.22
N PRO A 1119 43.93 14.37 14.28
CA PRO A 1119 42.89 13.35 14.47
C PRO A 1119 43.30 11.94 14.02
N VAL A 1120 42.88 10.94 14.79
CA VAL A 1120 42.74 9.55 14.35
C VAL A 1120 41.28 9.19 14.63
N GLN A 1121 40.54 8.84 13.59
CA GLN A 1121 39.15 8.39 13.69
C GLN A 1121 39.10 7.08 14.49
N SER A 1122 38.45 7.15 15.65
CA SER A 1122 38.08 6.01 16.47
C SER A 1122 36.63 5.63 16.22
N GLU A 1123 36.42 4.33 15.98
CA GLU A 1123 35.32 3.49 16.46
C GLU A 1123 34.24 4.20 17.30
N GLU A 1124 33.02 4.25 16.77
CA GLU A 1124 31.77 4.22 17.54
C GLU A 1124 31.13 2.85 17.18
N GLY A 1125 30.88 1.91 18.10
CA GLY A 1125 30.27 2.11 19.42
C GLY A 1125 28.77 1.87 19.31
N ALA A 1126 28.35 0.70 18.78
CA ALA A 1126 26.95 0.32 18.67
C ALA A 1126 26.34 0.09 20.06
N ASN A 1127 25.56 1.08 20.50
CA ASN A 1127 24.81 1.05 21.74
C ASN A 1127 23.52 0.26 21.49
N ALA A 1128 23.45 -0.97 22.01
CA ALA A 1128 22.24 -1.78 22.01
C ALA A 1128 21.28 -1.25 23.10
N SER A 1129 20.33 -0.40 22.70
CA SER A 1129 19.17 -0.08 23.53
C SER A 1129 18.08 -1.11 23.28
N GLY A 1130 17.69 -1.82 24.34
CA GLY A 1130 16.69 -2.87 24.33
C GLY A 1130 15.33 -2.42 23.80
N ALA A 1131 14.72 -3.30 23.03
CA ALA A 1131 13.30 -3.26 22.73
C ALA A 1131 12.55 -3.93 23.88
N GLN A 1132 11.75 -3.14 24.59
CA GLN A 1132 10.54 -3.65 25.21
C GLN A 1132 9.61 -4.02 24.04
N GLY A 1133 9.31 -5.31 23.90
CA GLY A 1133 8.29 -5.90 23.05
C GLY A 1133 7.66 -7.02 23.85
#